data_AF-A0A0L8BEB9-F1
#
_entry.id   AF-A0A0L8BEB9-F1
#
_cell.length_a   1.000
_cell.length_b   1.000
_cell.length_c   1.000
_cell.angle_alpha   90.00
_cell.angle_beta   90.00
_cell.angle_gamma   90.00
#
_symmetry.space_group_name_H-M   'P 1'
#
loop_
_entity.id
_entity.type
_entity.pdbx_description
1 polymer ?
#
loop_
_entity_poly.entity_id
_entity_poly.type
_entity_poly.pdbx_seq_one_letter_code
_entity_poly.pdbx_strand_id
1 'polypeptide(L)'
;MAKISKITNINFRKTTTIFNMRPIRGVRIVDRSKNIWVVTEDDPQFALKSHFRSSIPAGHYRLSFVGGRHINRLDNASLYYDAGRGLNERDRSRLVFREDATGNHAAYIKIDEDVRNLRFDPTEGGRLTFAAQAILLERLEKRNWDAAVAQPIVKRELKLGADGKLRLLVNLFRLLPAHKGAGGAGRLALAFLRYLPEFANVRVIIADHNQTLVSEFPDVDFVLAGAESYSELEDHFRWSDCYFDFLNALRPTFIPSHVVVLSCLLDLQHMRLPMLFSSSELSARLREYGYAVDRADRLIAISDYERENLEFFYGKKNVSVVPLSGFAAEDFVENNSKVVARRAPNVQTYLLYPAVPWAHKNHETLIQAVAVLKRTGRHVRLVLTNTDSNPGNKRKLQRLCENFDVSDCIELKGYVSEPELIDLMRESSGLVFPSLYEGFGIPLADAMKLGVPVLASKIPAILEICGPAAAYFANHRNALSMADDIWSFWCSRDEKVEAIAAGTGRGELFSSRRMAREVVEAAGLAVASRNTRLNPVGFPRPREPQKNVLSLLLLIEKRDVCAVGDLARTIEQIGSVLGAEVDLTVALDAAVIEHEDFLPALKRVSKLIVFDASWPTSRQAAVEEFARRYNSSEFHMVVDWVDHEMISPAQIIALVHGLRHNPEAKYAAPEADLREVAVGNVFSELDVIARFEKMRANDNVITGVMFRAEGNFRDSHHGTTQFLSAYCSENSFVRVPAIRADYV
;
A
#
# COMPACT_ATOMS: atom_id res chain seq x y z
N MET A 1 44.65 -13.97 25.12
CA MET A 1 45.75 -13.67 24.19
C MET A 1 46.77 -14.80 24.15
N ALA A 2 47.65 -14.98 25.15
CA ALA A 2 48.70 -16.01 25.12
C ALA A 2 48.21 -17.48 24.97
N LYS A 3 47.06 -17.83 25.57
CA LYS A 3 46.44 -19.17 25.47
C LYS A 3 45.79 -19.43 24.09
N ILE A 4 45.32 -18.39 23.40
CA ILE A 4 44.70 -18.47 22.06
C ILE A 4 45.79 -18.37 20.98
N SER A 5 46.81 -17.52 21.19
CA SER A 5 48.03 -17.42 20.38
C SER A 5 48.75 -18.76 20.24
N LYS A 6 48.86 -19.53 21.32
CA LYS A 6 49.43 -20.89 21.31
C LYS A 6 48.58 -21.92 20.52
N ILE A 7 47.30 -21.65 20.29
CA ILE A 7 46.38 -22.58 19.61
C ILE A 7 46.24 -22.26 18.12
N THR A 8 46.43 -21.00 17.70
CA THR A 8 46.11 -20.56 16.33
C THR A 8 47.28 -20.12 15.46
N ASN A 9 48.51 -19.97 15.97
CA ASN A 9 49.64 -19.43 15.20
C ASN A 9 49.38 -18.04 14.55
N ILE A 10 48.40 -17.28 15.07
CA ILE A 10 48.05 -15.94 14.55
C ILE A 10 48.78 -14.86 15.37
N ASN A 11 49.57 -14.01 14.70
CA ASN A 11 50.16 -12.81 15.28
C ASN A 11 49.07 -11.73 15.46
N PHE A 12 48.65 -11.49 16.70
CA PHE A 12 47.63 -10.48 17.02
C PHE A 12 48.15 -9.06 16.78
N ARG A 13 47.53 -8.32 15.87
CA ARG A 13 47.77 -6.88 15.67
C ARG A 13 47.07 -6.06 16.77
N LYS A 14 47.59 -4.89 17.13
CA LYS A 14 46.97 -3.94 18.11
C LYS A 14 45.53 -3.52 17.76
N THR A 15 45.07 -3.79 16.53
CA THR A 15 43.75 -3.43 15.99
C THR A 15 42.70 -4.54 16.11
N THR A 16 43.04 -5.72 16.64
CA THR A 16 42.13 -6.88 16.73
C THR A 16 41.42 -6.95 18.08
N THR A 17 40.08 -7.10 18.04
CA THR A 17 39.24 -7.35 19.22
C THR A 17 38.78 -8.81 19.23
N ILE A 18 38.82 -9.48 20.38
CA ILE A 18 38.39 -10.88 20.52
C ILE A 18 37.08 -10.93 21.30
N PHE A 19 36.08 -11.60 20.74
CA PHE A 19 34.78 -11.83 21.36
C PHE A 19 34.59 -13.29 21.71
N ASN A 20 34.17 -13.53 22.96
CA ASN A 20 33.64 -14.83 23.35
C ASN A 20 32.15 -14.87 23.02
N MET A 21 31.70 -16.00 22.47
CA MET A 21 30.30 -16.24 22.17
C MET A 21 29.60 -16.80 23.41
N ARG A 22 28.46 -16.20 23.79
CA ARG A 22 27.60 -16.71 24.86
C ARG A 22 26.19 -16.95 24.32
N PRO A 23 25.65 -18.17 24.38
CA PRO A 23 24.31 -18.45 23.86
C PRO A 23 23.27 -17.65 24.68
N ILE A 24 22.28 -17.11 23.97
CA ILE A 24 21.13 -16.38 24.53
C ILE A 24 19.86 -17.21 24.33
N ARG A 25 19.59 -17.65 23.10
CA ARG A 25 18.36 -18.34 22.69
C ARG A 25 18.64 -19.33 21.56
N GLY A 26 17.85 -20.41 21.45
CA GLY A 26 17.82 -21.26 20.27
C GLY A 26 19.09 -22.04 19.95
N VAL A 27 20.03 -22.15 20.90
CA VAL A 27 21.31 -22.84 20.73
C VAL A 27 21.63 -23.73 21.93
N ARG A 28 22.01 -24.98 21.68
CA ARG A 28 22.43 -25.95 22.70
C ARG A 28 23.88 -26.40 22.47
N ILE A 29 24.66 -26.49 23.54
CA ILE A 29 25.99 -27.13 23.48
C ILE A 29 25.82 -28.65 23.52
N VAL A 30 26.41 -29.35 22.57
CA VAL A 30 26.41 -30.83 22.52
C VAL A 30 27.73 -31.44 22.99
N ASP A 31 28.85 -30.70 22.89
CA ASP A 31 30.15 -31.11 23.46
C ASP A 31 30.85 -29.87 24.02
N ARG A 32 30.88 -29.76 25.37
CA ARG A 32 31.52 -28.64 26.09
C ARG A 32 33.05 -28.66 25.96
N SER A 33 33.67 -29.83 25.77
CA SER A 33 35.13 -29.94 25.65
C SER A 33 35.64 -29.45 24.30
N LYS A 34 34.77 -29.46 23.28
CA LYS A 34 35.07 -29.07 21.89
C LYS A 34 34.34 -27.81 21.41
N ASN A 35 33.54 -27.17 22.27
CA ASN A 35 32.68 -26.02 21.93
C ASN A 35 31.82 -26.25 20.67
N ILE A 36 31.14 -27.40 20.61
CA ILE A 36 30.22 -27.74 19.51
C ILE A 36 28.81 -27.27 19.86
N TRP A 37 28.25 -26.44 18.97
CA TRP A 37 26.93 -25.81 19.09
C TRP A 37 25.95 -26.43 18.10
N VAL A 38 24.71 -26.66 18.54
CA VAL A 38 23.57 -27.04 17.70
C VAL A 38 22.49 -25.98 17.83
N VAL A 39 22.04 -25.45 16.70
CA VAL A 39 20.88 -24.56 16.62
C VAL A 39 19.62 -25.41 16.70
N THR A 40 18.76 -25.10 17.67
CA THR A 40 17.56 -25.89 18.01
C THR A 40 16.25 -25.17 17.72
N GLU A 41 16.28 -23.85 17.50
CA GLU A 41 15.10 -23.00 17.21
C GLU A 41 15.39 -22.11 16.00
N ASP A 42 14.34 -21.50 15.43
CA ASP A 42 14.42 -20.69 14.21
C ASP A 42 15.07 -19.29 14.41
N ASP A 43 15.35 -18.89 15.66
CA ASP A 43 15.99 -17.62 16.02
C ASP A 43 17.15 -17.84 17.03
N PRO A 44 18.27 -18.46 16.59
CA PRO A 44 19.43 -18.70 17.44
C PRO A 44 20.24 -17.43 17.68
N GLN A 45 20.63 -17.18 18.93
CA GLN A 45 21.31 -15.94 19.28
C GLN A 45 22.53 -16.17 20.18
N PHE A 46 23.65 -15.53 19.84
CA PHE A 46 24.82 -15.39 20.69
C PHE A 46 25.09 -13.92 21.05
N ALA A 47 25.26 -13.62 22.33
CA ALA A 47 25.89 -12.39 22.78
C ALA A 47 27.40 -12.49 22.54
N LEU A 48 27.99 -11.46 21.94
CA LEU A 48 29.43 -11.33 21.80
C LEU A 48 29.98 -10.42 22.90
N LYS A 49 30.82 -10.96 23.79
CA LYS A 49 31.45 -10.17 24.88
C LYS A 49 32.95 -10.03 24.67
N SER A 50 33.41 -8.77 24.59
CA SER A 50 34.84 -8.40 24.58
C SER A 50 35.36 -8.24 26.00
N HIS A 51 36.62 -8.61 26.24
CA HIS A 51 37.28 -8.46 27.54
C HIS A 51 38.06 -7.14 27.68
N PHE A 52 38.27 -6.39 26.59
CA PHE A 52 39.27 -5.31 26.56
C PHE A 52 38.76 -3.97 25.99
N ARG A 53 37.57 -3.91 25.38
CA ARG A 53 37.01 -2.68 24.80
C ARG A 53 35.53 -2.54 25.14
N SER A 54 35.12 -1.34 25.53
CA SER A 54 33.75 -0.97 25.86
C SER A 54 32.91 -0.52 24.65
N SER A 55 33.56 -0.12 23.54
CA SER A 55 32.90 0.20 22.26
C SER A 55 33.76 -0.19 21.05
N ILE A 56 33.10 -0.39 19.91
CA ILE A 56 33.70 -0.68 18.60
C ILE A 56 33.45 0.54 17.71
N PRO A 57 34.49 1.27 17.29
CA PRO A 57 34.29 2.49 16.53
C PRO A 57 33.81 2.23 15.10
N ALA A 58 33.23 3.24 14.44
CA ALA A 58 32.89 3.16 13.03
C ALA A 58 34.11 2.78 12.16
N GLY A 59 33.93 1.95 11.13
CA GLY A 59 34.99 1.55 10.21
C GLY A 59 34.73 0.24 9.46
N HIS A 60 35.78 -0.23 8.78
CA HIS A 60 35.77 -1.46 8.00
C HIS A 60 36.43 -2.58 8.81
N TYR A 61 35.79 -3.74 8.87
CA TYR A 61 36.20 -4.83 9.74
C TYR A 61 36.23 -6.17 9.03
N ARG A 62 37.23 -6.96 9.38
CA ARG A 62 37.31 -8.40 9.09
C ARG A 62 36.85 -9.18 10.30
N LEU A 63 35.91 -10.09 10.10
CA LEU A 63 35.39 -11.01 11.09
C LEU A 63 35.90 -12.42 10.79
N SER A 64 36.61 -13.04 11.73
CA SER A 64 37.18 -14.40 11.58
C SER A 64 36.84 -15.28 12.78
N PHE A 65 36.76 -16.59 12.57
CA PHE A 65 36.47 -17.55 13.64
C PHE A 65 37.73 -18.27 14.10
N VAL A 66 37.91 -18.42 15.41
CA VAL A 66 39.07 -19.07 16.04
C VAL A 66 38.74 -20.54 16.28
N GLY A 67 39.33 -21.43 15.47
CA GLY A 67 39.20 -22.88 15.59
C GLY A 67 37.77 -23.38 15.38
N GLY A 68 37.60 -24.55 14.74
CA GLY A 68 36.24 -25.02 14.48
C GLY A 68 36.09 -26.09 13.42
N ARG A 69 34.91 -26.71 13.37
CA ARG A 69 34.42 -27.53 12.25
C ARG A 69 33.16 -26.88 11.72
N HIS A 70 32.96 -26.97 10.40
CA HIS A 70 31.76 -26.49 9.70
C HIS A 70 31.52 -24.97 9.78
N ILE A 71 32.56 -24.15 10.00
CA ILE A 71 32.48 -22.68 9.94
C ILE A 71 32.04 -22.20 8.55
N ASN A 72 32.40 -22.94 7.51
CA ASN A 72 31.94 -22.72 6.14
C ASN A 72 30.42 -22.90 5.95
N ARG A 73 29.66 -23.31 6.97
CA ARG A 73 28.19 -23.36 6.94
C ARG A 73 27.54 -22.11 7.52
N LEU A 74 28.33 -21.11 7.97
CA LEU A 74 27.86 -19.84 8.49
C LEU A 74 27.55 -18.81 7.40
N ASP A 75 27.45 -19.21 6.13
CA ASP A 75 27.23 -18.31 4.98
C ASP A 75 25.93 -17.48 5.05
N ASN A 76 25.05 -17.78 6.02
CA ASN A 76 23.80 -17.09 6.28
C ASN A 76 23.73 -16.47 7.69
N ALA A 77 24.88 -16.31 8.33
CA ALA A 77 24.96 -15.69 9.64
C ALA A 77 24.77 -14.17 9.54
N SER A 78 24.21 -13.58 10.58
CA SER A 78 24.01 -12.14 10.70
C SER A 78 24.69 -11.62 11.95
N LEU A 79 25.18 -10.39 11.87
CA LEU A 79 25.68 -9.64 13.00
C LEU A 79 24.75 -8.46 13.26
N TYR A 80 24.21 -8.39 14.46
CA TYR A 80 23.46 -7.25 14.94
C TYR A 80 24.39 -6.40 15.81
N TYR A 81 24.33 -5.10 15.62
CA TYR A 81 25.02 -4.14 16.46
C TYR A 81 24.04 -3.20 17.15
N ASP A 82 24.45 -2.63 18.28
CA ASP A 82 23.66 -1.66 19.04
C ASP A 82 24.50 -0.42 19.30
N ALA A 83 24.10 0.70 18.71
CA ALA A 83 24.73 2.02 18.89
C ALA A 83 24.18 2.81 20.09
N GLY A 84 23.46 2.15 21.01
CA GLY A 84 22.82 2.77 22.18
C GLY A 84 21.30 2.96 22.06
N ARG A 85 20.67 2.30 21.09
CA ARG A 85 19.22 2.34 20.82
C ARG A 85 18.53 0.99 21.08
N GLY A 86 19.28 -0.03 21.48
CA GLY A 86 18.84 -1.41 21.60
C GLY A 86 18.99 -2.19 20.29
N LEU A 87 19.24 -3.49 20.39
CA LEU A 87 19.36 -4.38 19.22
C LEU A 87 18.03 -4.44 18.46
N ASN A 88 18.03 -4.03 17.19
CA ASN A 88 16.86 -4.03 16.32
C ASN A 88 17.26 -4.41 14.87
N GLU A 89 16.29 -4.77 14.03
CA GLU A 89 16.55 -5.24 12.64
C GLU A 89 17.24 -4.19 11.74
N ARG A 90 17.19 -2.89 12.09
CA ARG A 90 17.86 -1.84 11.31
C ARG A 90 19.38 -1.89 11.46
N ASP A 91 19.87 -2.39 12.59
CA ASP A 91 21.28 -2.48 12.93
C ASP A 91 21.83 -3.91 12.67
N ARG A 92 21.24 -4.59 11.69
CA ARG A 92 21.61 -5.93 11.24
C ARG A 92 22.47 -5.86 9.98
N SER A 93 23.58 -6.58 9.99
CA SER A 93 24.41 -6.81 8.82
C SER A 93 24.57 -8.30 8.56
N ARG A 94 24.12 -8.74 7.39
CA ARG A 94 24.37 -10.10 6.91
C ARG A 94 25.86 -10.28 6.65
N LEU A 95 26.44 -11.36 7.17
CA LEU A 95 27.86 -11.65 7.00
C LEU A 95 28.08 -12.33 5.65
N VAL A 96 28.90 -11.71 4.80
CA VAL A 96 29.36 -12.31 3.56
C VAL A 96 30.74 -12.90 3.80
N PHE A 97 30.80 -14.22 3.86
CA PHE A 97 32.04 -14.95 4.06
C PHE A 97 32.82 -15.11 2.76
N ARG A 98 34.14 -14.99 2.85
CA ARG A 98 35.10 -15.21 1.77
C ARG A 98 36.29 -15.98 2.33
N GLU A 99 36.94 -16.73 1.47
CA GLU A 99 38.21 -17.36 1.79
C GLU A 99 39.33 -16.31 1.68
N ASP A 100 40.09 -16.11 2.75
CA ASP A 100 41.19 -15.15 2.75
C ASP A 100 42.49 -15.74 2.16
N ALA A 101 43.52 -14.91 2.01
CA ALA A 101 44.81 -15.30 1.44
C ALA A 101 45.55 -16.41 2.21
N THR A 102 45.07 -16.78 3.39
CA THR A 102 45.61 -17.86 4.22
C THR A 102 44.71 -19.09 4.25
N GLY A 103 43.66 -19.13 3.41
CA GLY A 103 42.71 -20.25 3.29
C GLY A 103 41.66 -20.27 4.39
N ASN A 104 41.49 -19.18 5.16
CA ASN A 104 40.56 -19.10 6.27
C ASN A 104 39.23 -18.44 5.85
N HIS A 105 38.10 -18.97 6.32
CA HIS A 105 36.76 -18.41 6.08
C HIS A 105 36.54 -17.17 6.96
N ALA A 106 36.48 -15.98 6.35
CA ALA A 106 36.33 -14.70 7.04
C ALA A 106 35.21 -13.85 6.41
N ALA A 107 34.42 -13.18 7.23
CA ALA A 107 33.42 -12.23 6.78
C ALA A 107 33.95 -10.78 6.81
N TYR A 108 33.38 -9.93 5.97
CA TYR A 108 33.76 -8.52 5.88
C TYR A 108 32.53 -7.66 6.16
N ILE A 109 32.64 -6.75 7.14
CA ILE A 109 31.54 -5.89 7.58
C ILE A 109 31.97 -4.42 7.68
N LYS A 110 31.10 -3.52 7.24
CA LYS A 110 31.23 -2.08 7.47
C LYS A 110 30.31 -1.68 8.62
N ILE A 111 30.85 -0.93 9.57
CA ILE A 111 30.13 -0.37 10.71
C ILE A 111 30.13 1.16 10.55
N ASP A 112 28.96 1.76 10.41
CA ASP A 112 28.83 3.19 10.08
C ASP A 112 28.87 4.12 11.31
N GLU A 113 28.58 3.60 12.51
CA GLU A 113 28.54 4.35 13.78
C GLU A 113 29.21 3.56 14.91
N ASP A 114 29.53 4.21 16.03
CA ASP A 114 30.15 3.54 17.17
C ASP A 114 29.17 2.56 17.86
N VAL A 115 29.60 1.30 18.01
CA VAL A 115 28.78 0.20 18.51
C VAL A 115 29.17 -0.17 19.94
N ARG A 116 28.17 -0.40 20.79
CA ARG A 116 28.35 -0.84 22.18
C ARG A 116 28.18 -2.34 22.36
N ASN A 117 27.15 -2.93 21.74
CA ASN A 117 26.87 -4.36 21.85
C ASN A 117 26.85 -5.02 20.48
N LEU A 118 27.31 -6.27 20.43
CA LEU A 118 27.20 -7.14 19.25
C LEU A 118 26.45 -8.42 19.60
N ARG A 119 25.56 -8.83 18.70
CA ARG A 119 24.90 -10.13 18.72
C ARG A 119 25.16 -10.85 17.41
N PHE A 120 25.55 -12.11 17.51
CA PHE A 120 25.79 -12.98 16.37
C PHE A 120 24.65 -13.99 16.27
N ASP A 121 24.03 -14.03 15.10
CA ASP A 121 23.07 -15.06 14.72
C ASP A 121 23.80 -16.02 13.76
N PRO A 122 24.03 -17.29 14.14
CA PRO A 122 24.79 -18.24 13.35
C PRO A 122 24.05 -18.73 12.09
N THR A 123 22.73 -18.60 12.05
CA THR A 123 21.89 -19.00 10.91
C THR A 123 20.48 -18.50 11.14
N GLU A 124 19.97 -17.73 10.20
CA GLU A 124 18.57 -17.31 10.26
C GLU A 124 17.66 -18.50 9.92
N GLY A 125 16.92 -19.03 10.91
CA GLY A 125 15.84 -19.99 10.65
C GLY A 125 16.26 -21.39 10.20
N GLY A 126 17.50 -21.81 10.44
CA GLY A 126 18.02 -23.12 9.99
C GLY A 126 18.59 -23.96 11.13
N ARG A 127 18.45 -25.29 11.08
CA ARG A 127 19.17 -26.18 11.99
C ARG A 127 20.60 -26.42 11.48
N LEU A 128 21.57 -25.81 12.17
CA LEU A 128 22.99 -25.88 11.88
C LEU A 128 23.76 -26.49 13.06
N THR A 129 24.79 -27.29 12.77
CA THR A 129 25.82 -27.67 13.74
C THR A 129 27.17 -27.08 13.32
N PHE A 130 27.81 -26.34 14.23
CA PHE A 130 29.14 -25.78 14.00
C PHE A 130 29.94 -25.75 15.30
N ALA A 131 31.26 -25.69 15.20
CA ALA A 131 32.14 -25.51 16.35
C ALA A 131 32.94 -24.22 16.18
N ALA A 132 32.93 -23.34 17.18
CA ALA A 132 33.68 -22.09 17.18
C ALA A 132 34.09 -21.72 18.61
N GLN A 133 35.35 -21.33 18.81
CA GLN A 133 35.87 -20.99 20.14
C GLN A 133 35.79 -19.49 20.44
N ALA A 134 36.00 -18.64 19.43
CA ALA A 134 35.90 -17.18 19.55
C ALA A 134 35.66 -16.54 18.17
N ILE A 135 35.17 -15.30 18.18
CA ILE A 135 35.10 -14.44 17.01
C ILE A 135 36.15 -13.33 17.14
N LEU A 136 36.93 -13.13 16.09
CA LEU A 136 37.91 -12.07 15.95
C LEU A 136 37.31 -10.97 15.07
N LEU A 137 37.41 -9.72 15.52
CA LEU A 137 37.07 -8.56 14.72
C LEU A 137 38.31 -7.68 14.57
N GLU A 138 38.85 -7.60 13.37
CA GLU A 138 40.04 -6.81 13.04
C GLU A 138 39.66 -5.60 12.20
N ARG A 139 40.05 -4.40 12.64
CA ARG A 139 39.85 -3.18 11.86
C ARG A 139 40.83 -3.14 10.68
N LEU A 140 40.30 -2.91 9.48
CA LEU A 140 41.05 -2.80 8.24
C LEU A 140 41.20 -1.34 7.79
N GLU A 141 42.34 -1.05 7.15
CA GLU A 141 42.49 0.16 6.35
C GLU A 141 41.67 0.04 5.05
N LYS A 142 41.14 1.17 4.56
CA LYS A 142 40.23 1.20 3.39
C LYS A 142 40.82 0.50 2.16
N ARG A 143 42.10 0.69 1.87
CA ARG A 143 42.78 0.03 0.74
C ARG A 143 42.77 -1.50 0.84
N ASN A 144 42.94 -2.04 2.05
CA ASN A 144 42.93 -3.49 2.29
C ASN A 144 41.49 -4.05 2.27
N TRP A 145 40.52 -3.25 2.70
CA TRP A 145 39.11 -3.53 2.50
C TRP A 145 38.77 -3.62 1.01
N ASP A 146 39.09 -2.58 0.24
CA ASP A 146 38.81 -2.49 -1.19
C ASP A 146 39.44 -3.68 -1.95
N ALA A 147 40.69 -4.03 -1.64
CA ALA A 147 41.36 -5.19 -2.22
C ALA A 147 40.70 -6.53 -1.84
N ALA A 148 40.21 -6.68 -0.61
CA ALA A 148 39.53 -7.90 -0.16
C ALA A 148 38.11 -8.04 -0.74
N VAL A 149 37.40 -6.93 -0.94
CA VAL A 149 36.06 -6.94 -1.55
C VAL A 149 36.09 -7.02 -3.08
N ALA A 150 37.22 -6.68 -3.72
CA ALA A 150 37.41 -6.68 -5.18
C ALA A 150 37.55 -8.06 -5.85
N GLN A 151 37.59 -9.16 -5.09
CA GLN A 151 37.56 -10.51 -5.69
C GLN A 151 36.22 -10.74 -6.43
N PRO A 152 36.24 -11.22 -7.69
CA PRO A 152 35.02 -11.43 -8.46
C PRO A 152 34.17 -12.50 -7.78
N ILE A 153 32.87 -12.22 -7.58
CA ILE A 153 31.92 -13.28 -7.28
C ILE A 153 32.01 -14.28 -8.43
N VAL A 154 32.12 -15.57 -8.11
CA VAL A 154 31.94 -16.65 -9.07
C VAL A 154 30.63 -16.40 -9.83
N LYS A 155 30.75 -15.99 -11.11
CA LYS A 155 29.60 -15.96 -12.03
C LYS A 155 28.99 -17.35 -12.00
N ARG A 156 27.78 -17.49 -11.47
CA ARG A 156 27.04 -18.74 -11.61
C ARG A 156 26.39 -18.72 -12.98
N GLU A 157 26.87 -19.56 -13.87
CA GLU A 157 26.17 -19.84 -15.10
C GLU A 157 24.76 -20.33 -14.78
N LEU A 158 23.81 -19.80 -15.54
CA LEU A 158 22.39 -20.13 -15.44
C LEU A 158 22.25 -21.63 -15.76
N LYS A 159 22.01 -22.45 -14.74
CA LYS A 159 21.78 -23.89 -14.93
C LYS A 159 20.33 -24.07 -15.34
N LEU A 160 20.06 -23.85 -16.62
CA LEU A 160 18.78 -24.24 -17.21
C LEU A 160 18.52 -25.72 -16.92
N GLY A 161 17.24 -26.10 -16.84
CA GLY A 161 16.84 -27.49 -16.85
C GLY A 161 17.43 -28.21 -18.07
N ALA A 162 17.42 -29.55 -18.06
CA ALA A 162 17.90 -30.35 -19.19
C ALA A 162 17.16 -30.03 -20.51
N ASP A 163 15.97 -29.42 -20.40
CA ASP A 163 15.10 -28.94 -21.47
C ASP A 163 15.33 -27.47 -21.88
N GLY A 164 16.27 -26.77 -21.24
CA GLY A 164 16.54 -25.35 -21.50
C GLY A 164 15.58 -24.38 -20.83
N LYS A 165 14.67 -24.82 -19.94
CA LYS A 165 13.73 -23.96 -19.22
C LYS A 165 14.23 -23.59 -17.81
N LEU A 166 13.77 -22.43 -17.31
CA LEU A 166 14.02 -21.99 -15.93
C LEU A 166 13.23 -22.87 -14.94
N ARG A 167 13.80 -23.19 -13.78
CA ARG A 167 13.09 -23.88 -12.68
C ARG A 167 12.53 -22.87 -11.69
N LEU A 168 11.22 -22.68 -11.73
CA LEU A 168 10.47 -21.70 -10.95
C LEU A 168 9.72 -22.38 -9.81
N LEU A 169 10.05 -22.01 -8.58
CA LEU A 169 9.33 -22.40 -7.36
C LEU A 169 8.34 -21.30 -6.97
N VAL A 170 7.05 -21.56 -7.13
CA VAL A 170 5.98 -20.61 -6.84
C VAL A 170 5.38 -20.89 -5.47
N ASN A 171 5.23 -19.88 -4.62
CA ASN A 171 4.59 -20.03 -3.32
C ASN A 171 3.10 -19.65 -3.38
N LEU A 172 2.22 -20.64 -3.20
CA LEU A 172 0.77 -20.48 -3.04
C LEU A 172 0.28 -20.98 -1.68
N PHE A 173 1.18 -21.21 -0.70
CA PHE A 173 0.80 -21.78 0.61
C PHE A 173 -0.33 -20.97 1.29
N ARG A 174 -0.26 -19.64 1.18
CA ARG A 174 -1.23 -18.71 1.77
C ARG A 174 -2.46 -18.42 0.91
N LEU A 175 -2.59 -19.06 -0.25
CA LEU A 175 -3.76 -18.89 -1.09
C LEU A 175 -5.01 -19.32 -0.30
N LEU A 176 -6.02 -18.46 -0.25
CA LEU A 176 -7.27 -18.77 0.43
C LEU A 176 -8.04 -19.87 -0.31
N PRO A 177 -8.79 -20.74 0.41
CA PRO A 177 -9.67 -21.72 -0.22
C PRO A 177 -10.65 -21.08 -1.21
N ALA A 178 -10.97 -21.78 -2.31
CA ALA A 178 -11.86 -21.28 -3.36
C ALA A 178 -13.22 -20.76 -2.84
N HIS A 179 -13.82 -21.46 -1.86
CA HIS A 179 -15.11 -21.09 -1.27
C HIS A 179 -15.07 -19.83 -0.37
N LYS A 180 -13.88 -19.34 0.00
CA LYS A 180 -13.72 -18.09 0.76
C LYS A 180 -13.58 -16.86 -0.13
N GLY A 181 -13.82 -17.03 -1.43
CA GLY A 181 -13.65 -15.99 -2.43
C GLY A 181 -12.18 -15.86 -2.82
N ALA A 182 -11.82 -16.50 -3.93
CA ALA A 182 -10.57 -16.19 -4.61
C ALA A 182 -10.79 -14.87 -5.36
N GLY A 183 -10.55 -13.73 -4.69
CA GLY A 183 -10.56 -12.41 -5.34
C GLY A 183 -9.49 -12.32 -6.46
N GLY A 184 -9.09 -11.11 -6.85
CA GLY A 184 -8.09 -10.93 -7.92
C GLY A 184 -6.81 -11.78 -7.77
N ALA A 185 -6.34 -11.99 -6.53
CA ALA A 185 -5.18 -12.85 -6.24
C ALA A 185 -5.40 -14.34 -6.54
N GLY A 186 -6.62 -14.86 -6.36
CA GLY A 186 -6.94 -16.24 -6.70
C GLY A 186 -7.03 -16.46 -8.20
N ARG A 187 -7.62 -15.50 -8.92
CA ARG A 187 -7.65 -15.52 -10.40
C ARG A 187 -6.24 -15.44 -10.99
N LEU A 188 -5.39 -14.60 -10.41
CA LEU A 188 -3.97 -14.55 -10.73
C LEU A 188 -3.28 -15.91 -10.51
N ALA A 189 -3.56 -16.59 -9.39
CA ALA A 189 -3.03 -17.92 -9.12
C ALA A 189 -3.45 -18.95 -10.19
N LEU A 190 -4.75 -19.02 -10.51
CA LEU A 190 -5.27 -19.94 -11.52
C LEU A 190 -4.68 -19.68 -12.92
N ALA A 191 -4.55 -18.41 -13.29
CA ALA A 191 -3.89 -18.02 -14.54
C ALA A 191 -2.42 -18.48 -14.59
N PHE A 192 -1.68 -18.34 -13.48
CA PHE A 192 -0.31 -18.83 -13.40
C PHE A 192 -0.20 -20.36 -13.45
N LEU A 193 -1.07 -21.08 -12.75
CA LEU A 193 -1.12 -22.54 -12.80
C LEU A 193 -1.37 -23.05 -14.23
N ARG A 194 -2.24 -22.35 -14.98
CA ARG A 194 -2.53 -22.69 -16.39
C ARG A 194 -1.36 -22.42 -17.32
N TYR A 195 -0.73 -21.25 -17.23
CA TYR A 195 0.14 -20.74 -18.30
C TYR A 195 1.64 -20.71 -18.00
N LEU A 196 2.08 -20.71 -16.73
CA LEU A 196 3.52 -20.74 -16.44
C LEU A 196 4.23 -22.01 -16.95
N PRO A 197 3.62 -23.23 -16.91
CA PRO A 197 4.27 -24.45 -17.41
C PRO A 197 4.67 -24.40 -18.90
N GLU A 198 3.99 -23.57 -19.70
CA GLU A 198 4.38 -23.36 -21.10
C GLU A 198 5.79 -22.77 -21.23
N PHE A 199 6.20 -21.93 -20.29
CA PHE A 199 7.42 -21.12 -20.37
C PHE A 199 8.52 -21.53 -19.39
N ALA A 200 8.19 -22.22 -18.31
CA ALA A 200 9.14 -22.64 -17.26
C ALA A 200 8.83 -24.04 -16.73
N ASN A 201 9.81 -24.66 -16.08
CA ASN A 201 9.57 -25.81 -15.21
C ASN A 201 9.04 -25.29 -13.88
N VAL A 202 7.76 -25.54 -13.59
CA VAL A 202 7.07 -24.93 -12.46
C VAL A 202 6.85 -25.97 -11.37
N ARG A 203 7.24 -25.62 -10.15
CA ARG A 203 6.86 -26.32 -8.92
C ARG A 203 6.10 -25.37 -8.03
N VAL A 204 4.99 -25.82 -7.44
CA VAL A 204 4.08 -24.95 -6.69
C VAL A 204 3.88 -25.46 -5.28
N ILE A 205 4.16 -24.62 -4.29
CA ILE A 205 3.93 -24.91 -2.87
C ILE A 205 2.49 -24.55 -2.53
N ILE A 206 1.74 -25.49 -1.98
CA ILE A 206 0.36 -25.30 -1.51
C ILE A 206 0.19 -25.87 -0.10
N ALA A 207 -0.76 -25.30 0.65
CA ALA A 207 -1.22 -25.86 1.92
C ALA A 207 -2.30 -26.93 1.70
N ASP A 208 -2.50 -27.80 2.68
CA ASP A 208 -3.43 -28.94 2.62
C ASP A 208 -4.86 -28.55 2.20
N HIS A 209 -5.34 -27.37 2.61
CA HIS A 209 -6.70 -26.92 2.27
C HIS A 209 -6.90 -26.60 0.78
N ASN A 210 -5.83 -26.55 -0.02
CA ASN A 210 -5.86 -26.33 -1.47
C ASN A 210 -5.46 -27.58 -2.27
N GLN A 211 -5.45 -28.78 -1.67
CA GLN A 211 -5.07 -30.02 -2.36
C GLN A 211 -5.90 -30.33 -3.63
N THR A 212 -7.10 -29.78 -3.78
CA THR A 212 -7.94 -29.99 -4.97
C THR A 212 -7.29 -29.45 -6.25
N LEU A 213 -6.40 -28.45 -6.13
CA LEU A 213 -5.65 -27.90 -7.26
C LEU A 213 -4.78 -28.96 -7.96
N VAL A 214 -4.33 -29.99 -7.25
CA VAL A 214 -3.53 -31.08 -7.82
C VAL A 214 -4.31 -31.84 -8.88
N SER A 215 -5.60 -32.12 -8.62
CA SER A 215 -6.47 -32.76 -9.61
C SER A 215 -6.93 -31.81 -10.72
N GLU A 216 -7.03 -30.51 -10.44
CA GLU A 216 -7.47 -29.51 -11.41
C GLU A 216 -6.36 -29.15 -12.42
N PHE A 217 -5.09 -29.23 -12.03
CA PHE A 217 -3.92 -28.90 -12.84
C PHE A 217 -2.90 -30.06 -12.83
N PRO A 218 -3.19 -31.19 -13.47
CA PRO A 218 -2.37 -32.41 -13.39
C PRO A 218 -0.95 -32.25 -13.99
N ASP A 219 -0.74 -31.24 -14.85
CA ASP A 219 0.54 -30.96 -15.49
C ASP A 219 1.47 -30.09 -14.63
N VAL A 220 1.04 -29.69 -13.43
CA VAL A 220 1.82 -28.87 -12.49
C VAL A 220 2.40 -29.74 -11.36
N ASP A 221 3.70 -29.58 -11.08
CA ASP A 221 4.37 -30.25 -9.97
C ASP A 221 4.03 -29.55 -8.64
N PHE A 222 3.13 -30.14 -7.84
CA PHE A 222 2.70 -29.58 -6.56
C PHE A 222 3.49 -30.15 -5.37
N VAL A 223 3.79 -29.27 -4.41
CA VAL A 223 4.35 -29.58 -3.11
C VAL A 223 3.30 -29.26 -2.05
N LEU A 224 2.76 -30.31 -1.42
CA LEU A 224 1.94 -30.17 -0.21
C LEU A 224 2.89 -29.95 0.98
N ALA A 225 2.84 -28.76 1.57
CA ALA A 225 3.63 -28.41 2.74
C ALA A 225 2.73 -28.28 3.97
N GLY A 226 3.23 -28.72 5.14
CA GLY A 226 2.56 -28.53 6.42
C GLY A 226 2.84 -27.16 7.03
N ALA A 227 4.00 -26.57 6.70
CA ALA A 227 4.38 -25.22 7.09
C ALA A 227 5.31 -24.55 6.06
N GLU A 228 5.31 -23.20 6.04
CA GLU A 228 6.28 -22.39 5.27
C GLU A 228 7.66 -22.34 5.97
N SER A 229 8.22 -23.50 6.32
CA SER A 229 9.52 -23.64 6.98
C SER A 229 10.63 -23.95 5.98
N TYR A 230 11.87 -23.51 6.26
CA TYR A 230 13.00 -23.86 5.41
C TYR A 230 13.25 -25.37 5.39
N SER A 231 13.08 -26.06 6.52
CA SER A 231 13.28 -27.52 6.61
C SER A 231 12.36 -28.31 5.69
N GLU A 232 11.12 -27.86 5.50
CA GLU A 232 10.19 -28.53 4.58
C GLU A 232 10.48 -28.20 3.12
N LEU A 233 11.07 -27.04 2.85
CA LEU A 233 11.27 -26.54 1.49
C LEU A 233 12.71 -26.67 0.98
N GLU A 234 13.64 -27.20 1.78
CA GLU A 234 15.07 -27.24 1.48
C GLU A 234 15.37 -27.89 0.11
N ASP A 235 14.82 -29.08 -0.15
CA ASP A 235 15.08 -29.80 -1.40
C ASP A 235 14.43 -29.10 -2.61
N HIS A 236 13.32 -28.38 -2.40
CA HIS A 236 12.68 -27.57 -3.45
C HIS A 236 13.49 -26.30 -3.75
N PHE A 237 14.12 -25.70 -2.74
CA PHE A 237 15.09 -24.63 -2.97
C PHE A 237 16.34 -25.13 -3.70
N ARG A 238 16.87 -26.32 -3.37
CA ARG A 238 17.99 -26.91 -4.11
C ARG A 238 17.66 -27.17 -5.59
N TRP A 239 16.41 -27.50 -5.89
CA TRP A 239 15.93 -27.71 -7.25
C TRP A 239 15.71 -26.40 -8.03
N SER A 240 15.37 -25.29 -7.38
CA SER A 240 14.93 -24.07 -8.08
C SER A 240 16.06 -23.10 -8.42
N ASP A 241 15.83 -22.34 -9.50
CA ASP A 241 16.65 -21.20 -9.90
C ASP A 241 16.04 -19.89 -9.40
N CYS A 242 14.71 -19.81 -9.41
CA CYS A 242 13.92 -18.67 -8.99
C CYS A 242 12.81 -19.11 -8.03
N TYR A 243 12.64 -18.36 -6.95
CA TYR A 243 11.52 -18.44 -6.03
C TYR A 243 10.62 -17.22 -6.25
N PHE A 244 9.34 -17.47 -6.49
CA PHE A 244 8.35 -16.45 -6.79
C PHE A 244 7.18 -16.49 -5.80
N ASP A 245 6.96 -15.37 -5.12
CA ASP A 245 5.83 -15.18 -4.21
C ASP A 245 5.12 -13.85 -4.55
N PHE A 246 3.96 -13.96 -5.19
CA PHE A 246 3.11 -12.82 -5.52
C PHE A 246 2.07 -12.50 -4.44
N LEU A 247 2.00 -13.31 -3.37
CA LEU A 247 1.19 -13.03 -2.19
C LEU A 247 1.96 -12.18 -1.16
N ASN A 248 3.20 -11.81 -1.47
CA ASN A 248 4.02 -10.83 -0.76
C ASN A 248 4.40 -11.20 0.68
N ALA A 249 4.36 -12.49 1.01
CA ALA A 249 4.78 -12.99 2.31
C ALA A 249 6.29 -13.30 2.36
N LEU A 250 6.86 -13.76 1.23
CA LEU A 250 8.24 -14.23 1.08
C LEU A 250 8.65 -15.16 2.22
N ARG A 251 7.88 -16.22 2.42
CA ARG A 251 8.13 -17.21 3.47
C ARG A 251 8.61 -18.55 2.88
N PRO A 252 9.58 -19.23 3.53
CA PRO A 252 10.32 -18.83 4.73
C PRO A 252 11.20 -17.60 4.48
N THR A 253 11.48 -16.86 5.56
CA THR A 253 12.34 -15.66 5.48
C THR A 253 13.75 -15.97 5.01
N PHE A 254 14.22 -17.20 5.29
CA PHE A 254 15.47 -17.71 4.77
C PHE A 254 15.27 -18.36 3.40
N ILE A 255 15.89 -17.77 2.38
CA ILE A 255 15.94 -18.30 1.00
C ILE A 255 17.41 -18.42 0.61
N PRO A 256 17.88 -19.58 0.12
CA PRO A 256 19.29 -19.80 -0.21
C PRO A 256 19.86 -18.79 -1.18
N SER A 257 21.16 -18.51 -1.03
CA SER A 257 21.86 -17.51 -1.84
C SER A 257 21.96 -17.86 -3.33
N HIS A 258 21.70 -19.11 -3.73
CA HIS A 258 21.64 -19.51 -5.14
C HIS A 258 20.29 -19.25 -5.81
N VAL A 259 19.21 -19.10 -5.04
CA VAL A 259 17.85 -18.93 -5.56
C VAL A 259 17.56 -17.43 -5.68
N VAL A 260 17.18 -16.98 -6.88
CA VAL A 260 16.70 -15.61 -7.08
C VAL A 260 15.30 -15.44 -6.52
N VAL A 261 14.98 -14.27 -6.00
CA VAL A 261 13.71 -13.96 -5.37
C VAL A 261 12.98 -12.95 -6.24
N LEU A 262 11.80 -13.36 -6.69
CA LEU A 262 10.85 -12.54 -7.42
C LEU A 262 9.65 -12.29 -6.51
N SER A 263 9.17 -11.04 -6.46
CA SER A 263 7.98 -10.68 -5.69
C SER A 263 7.13 -9.71 -6.50
N CYS A 264 5.81 -9.81 -6.37
CA CYS A 264 4.85 -9.00 -7.13
C CYS A 264 3.99 -8.16 -6.19
N LEU A 265 4.27 -6.85 -6.14
CA LEU A 265 3.49 -5.92 -5.35
C LEU A 265 2.40 -5.32 -6.24
N LEU A 266 1.15 -5.70 -5.97
CA LEU A 266 0.01 -5.32 -6.81
C LEU A 266 -0.25 -3.82 -6.79
N ASP A 267 -0.09 -3.16 -5.66
CA ASP A 267 -0.22 -1.71 -5.56
C ASP A 267 0.52 -1.14 -4.35
N LEU A 268 0.77 0.18 -4.36
CA LEU A 268 1.23 0.93 -3.19
C LEU A 268 0.14 1.88 -2.66
N GLN A 269 -1.12 1.42 -2.60
CA GLN A 269 -2.25 2.26 -2.19
C GLN A 269 -2.03 2.90 -0.81
N HIS A 270 -1.50 2.14 0.14
CA HIS A 270 -1.19 2.62 1.49
C HIS A 270 -0.17 3.76 1.53
N MET A 271 0.65 3.91 0.49
CA MET A 271 1.58 5.03 0.37
C MET A 271 0.91 6.28 -0.24
N ARG A 272 -0.05 6.09 -1.15
CA ARG A 272 -0.73 7.21 -1.85
C ARG A 272 -1.98 7.71 -1.11
N LEU A 273 -2.70 6.81 -0.46
CA LEU A 273 -3.93 7.07 0.30
C LEU A 273 -3.83 6.52 1.73
N PRO A 274 -2.86 6.98 2.55
CA PRO A 274 -2.63 6.45 3.90
C PRO A 274 -3.76 6.72 4.89
N MET A 275 -4.70 7.62 4.58
CA MET A 275 -5.91 7.88 5.37
C MET A 275 -6.96 6.77 5.28
N LEU A 276 -6.82 5.86 4.30
CA LEU A 276 -7.75 4.73 4.11
C LEU A 276 -7.41 3.50 4.96
N PHE A 277 -6.31 3.56 5.71
CA PHE A 277 -5.79 2.44 6.49
C PHE A 277 -5.71 2.86 7.95
N SER A 278 -6.10 1.95 8.84
CA SER A 278 -5.82 2.10 10.25
C SER A 278 -4.31 2.10 10.51
N SER A 279 -3.91 2.63 11.66
CA SER A 279 -2.49 2.68 12.06
C SER A 279 -1.83 1.29 12.10
N SER A 280 -2.60 0.24 12.48
CA SER A 280 -2.12 -1.14 12.55
C SER A 280 -1.95 -1.76 11.15
N GLU A 281 -2.90 -1.56 10.24
CA GLU A 281 -2.83 -2.01 8.85
C GLU A 281 -1.69 -1.34 8.10
N LEU A 282 -1.53 -0.02 8.24
CA LEU A 282 -0.42 0.72 7.63
C LEU A 282 0.92 0.20 8.15
N SER A 283 1.04 0.00 9.46
CA SER A 283 2.26 -0.55 10.08
C SER A 283 2.56 -1.97 9.60
N ALA A 284 1.54 -2.82 9.43
CA ALA A 284 1.71 -4.17 8.90
C ALA A 284 2.18 -4.14 7.44
N ARG A 285 1.51 -3.36 6.58
CA ARG A 285 1.89 -3.21 5.18
C ARG A 285 3.31 -2.67 5.01
N LEU A 286 3.68 -1.63 5.76
CA LEU A 286 5.05 -1.08 5.70
C LEU A 286 6.12 -2.11 6.07
N ARG A 287 5.82 -3.02 7.02
CA ARG A 287 6.74 -4.12 7.36
C ARG A 287 6.80 -5.18 6.27
N GLU A 288 5.65 -5.67 5.81
CA GLU A 288 5.57 -6.75 4.82
C GLU A 288 6.09 -6.31 3.44
N TYR A 289 5.65 -5.14 2.96
CA TYR A 289 6.08 -4.60 1.69
C TYR A 289 7.53 -4.15 1.76
N GLY A 290 7.95 -3.51 2.85
CA GLY A 290 9.35 -3.17 3.08
C GLY A 290 10.24 -4.41 3.02
N TYR A 291 9.80 -5.53 3.62
CA TYR A 291 10.51 -6.80 3.54
C TYR A 291 10.55 -7.36 2.12
N ALA A 292 9.42 -7.39 1.41
CA ALA A 292 9.36 -7.85 0.02
C ALA A 292 10.25 -7.04 -0.92
N VAL A 293 10.17 -5.72 -0.81
CA VAL A 293 10.98 -4.76 -1.55
C VAL A 293 12.46 -4.94 -1.29
N ASP A 294 12.86 -5.18 -0.04
CA ASP A 294 14.25 -5.39 0.33
C ASP A 294 14.78 -6.72 -0.23
N ARG A 295 14.00 -7.78 -0.05
CA ARG A 295 14.44 -9.16 -0.26
C ARG A 295 14.45 -9.59 -1.72
N ALA A 296 13.59 -9.00 -2.55
CA ALA A 296 13.47 -9.35 -3.96
C ALA A 296 14.69 -8.87 -4.77
N ASP A 297 15.25 -9.75 -5.60
CA ASP A 297 16.28 -9.39 -6.58
C ASP A 297 15.70 -8.54 -7.72
N ARG A 298 14.43 -8.80 -8.02
CA ARG A 298 13.59 -8.07 -8.95
C ARG A 298 12.16 -8.06 -8.45
N LEU A 299 11.53 -6.90 -8.54
CA LEU A 299 10.12 -6.73 -8.26
C LEU A 299 9.31 -6.80 -9.55
N ILE A 300 8.08 -7.25 -9.45
CA ILE A 300 7.05 -7.12 -10.48
C ILE A 300 6.07 -6.04 -10.01
N ALA A 301 5.82 -5.09 -10.90
CA ALA A 301 4.72 -4.13 -10.80
C ALA A 301 3.68 -4.47 -11.87
N ILE A 302 2.40 -4.23 -11.60
CA ILE A 302 1.32 -4.55 -12.54
C ILE A 302 1.02 -3.44 -13.56
N SER A 303 1.74 -2.33 -13.46
CA SER A 303 1.65 -1.17 -14.35
C SER A 303 2.94 -0.34 -14.25
N ASP A 304 3.22 0.47 -15.27
CA ASP A 304 4.28 1.48 -15.22
C ASP A 304 4.04 2.49 -14.09
N TYR A 305 2.78 2.84 -13.82
CA TYR A 305 2.43 3.67 -12.66
C TYR A 305 2.90 3.07 -11.33
N GLU A 306 2.69 1.76 -11.10
CA GLU A 306 3.17 1.11 -9.87
C GLU A 306 4.69 0.93 -9.86
N ARG A 307 5.33 0.75 -11.02
CA ARG A 307 6.79 0.79 -11.13
C ARG A 307 7.34 2.15 -10.69
N GLU A 308 6.75 3.24 -11.15
CA GLU A 308 7.11 4.60 -10.75
C GLU A 308 6.86 4.83 -9.26
N ASN A 309 5.78 4.28 -8.68
CA ASN A 309 5.56 4.34 -7.24
C ASN A 309 6.66 3.60 -6.46
N LEU A 310 7.09 2.41 -6.91
CA LEU A 310 8.20 1.67 -6.28
C LEU A 310 9.53 2.42 -6.37
N GLU A 311 9.80 3.09 -7.49
CA GLU A 311 10.98 3.96 -7.62
C GLU A 311 10.86 5.19 -6.70
N PHE A 312 9.71 5.86 -6.70
CA PHE A 312 9.50 7.09 -5.91
C PHE A 312 9.57 6.84 -4.39
N PHE A 313 8.87 5.82 -3.90
CA PHE A 313 8.80 5.55 -2.47
C PHE A 313 9.99 4.76 -1.95
N TYR A 314 10.51 3.79 -2.72
CA TYR A 314 11.54 2.86 -2.22
C TYR A 314 12.89 2.98 -2.97
N GLY A 315 13.01 3.83 -3.99
CA GLY A 315 14.24 3.97 -4.78
C GLY A 315 14.55 2.75 -5.65
N LYS A 316 13.58 1.86 -5.88
CA LYS A 316 13.79 0.56 -6.53
C LYS A 316 13.63 0.68 -8.03
N LYS A 317 14.73 0.43 -8.74
CA LYS A 317 14.79 0.46 -10.22
C LYS A 317 14.76 -0.93 -10.86
N ASN A 318 15.04 -1.98 -10.08
CA ASN A 318 14.96 -3.37 -10.52
C ASN A 318 13.50 -3.85 -10.50
N VAL A 319 12.68 -3.28 -11.37
CA VAL A 319 11.25 -3.59 -11.45
C VAL A 319 10.94 -3.97 -12.89
N SER A 320 10.22 -5.06 -13.08
CA SER A 320 9.59 -5.42 -14.36
C SER A 320 8.11 -5.07 -14.29
N VAL A 321 7.56 -4.54 -15.38
CA VAL A 321 6.12 -4.34 -15.51
C VAL A 321 5.51 -5.59 -16.14
N VAL A 322 4.54 -6.19 -15.46
CA VAL A 322 3.79 -7.34 -15.93
C VAL A 322 2.29 -7.04 -15.73
N PRO A 323 1.61 -6.52 -16.76
CA PRO A 323 0.18 -6.22 -16.68
C PRO A 323 -0.66 -7.46 -16.36
N LEU A 324 -1.75 -7.27 -15.62
CA LEU A 324 -2.71 -8.34 -15.34
C LEU A 324 -3.60 -8.62 -16.58
N SER A 325 -4.51 -9.61 -16.45
CA SER A 325 -5.48 -9.98 -17.48
C SER A 325 -6.92 -9.63 -17.10
N GLY A 326 -7.80 -9.54 -18.10
CA GLY A 326 -9.25 -9.65 -17.93
C GLY A 326 -9.65 -11.12 -17.77
N PHE A 327 -9.43 -11.67 -16.57
CA PHE A 327 -9.56 -13.10 -16.31
C PHE A 327 -10.94 -13.67 -16.65
N ALA A 328 -12.01 -12.97 -16.25
CA ALA A 328 -13.37 -13.47 -16.44
C ALA A 328 -13.78 -13.47 -17.92
N ALA A 329 -13.41 -12.41 -18.66
CA ALA A 329 -13.65 -12.33 -20.08
C ALA A 329 -12.81 -13.36 -20.86
N GLU A 330 -11.57 -13.59 -20.46
CA GLU A 330 -10.70 -14.61 -21.06
C GLU A 330 -11.30 -16.01 -20.92
N ASP A 331 -11.66 -16.42 -19.70
CA ASP A 331 -12.32 -17.71 -19.45
C ASP A 331 -13.63 -17.86 -20.24
N PHE A 332 -14.41 -16.78 -20.34
CA PHE A 332 -15.66 -16.79 -21.11
C PHE A 332 -15.41 -17.02 -22.60
N VAL A 333 -14.45 -16.32 -23.20
CA VAL A 333 -14.12 -16.42 -24.63
C VAL A 333 -13.52 -17.78 -24.98
N GLU A 334 -12.67 -18.35 -24.12
CA GLU A 334 -12.10 -19.68 -24.32
C GLU A 334 -13.17 -20.78 -24.27
N ASN A 335 -14.11 -20.70 -23.33
CA ASN A 335 -15.14 -21.73 -23.14
C ASN A 335 -16.31 -21.63 -24.13
N ASN A 336 -16.53 -20.46 -24.77
CA ASN A 336 -17.64 -20.24 -25.69
C ASN A 336 -17.14 -20.00 -27.12
N SER A 337 -17.04 -21.09 -27.91
CA SER A 337 -16.64 -21.09 -29.33
C SER A 337 -17.54 -20.26 -30.25
N LYS A 338 -18.71 -19.84 -29.79
CA LYS A 338 -19.60 -18.87 -30.45
C LYS A 338 -19.90 -17.75 -29.46
N VAL A 339 -19.12 -16.66 -29.53
CA VAL A 339 -19.46 -15.41 -28.84
C VAL A 339 -20.83 -14.96 -29.33
N VAL A 340 -21.88 -15.11 -28.51
CA VAL A 340 -23.19 -14.55 -28.86
C VAL A 340 -22.98 -13.04 -29.01
N ALA A 341 -23.35 -12.49 -30.17
CA ALA A 341 -23.16 -11.07 -30.44
C ALA A 341 -23.79 -10.23 -29.33
N ARG A 342 -23.07 -9.21 -28.84
CA ARG A 342 -23.61 -8.25 -27.88
C ARG A 342 -24.87 -7.60 -28.46
N ARG A 343 -25.86 -7.32 -27.61
CA ARG A 343 -27.00 -6.49 -28.01
C ARG A 343 -26.51 -5.12 -28.47
N ALA A 344 -27.19 -4.50 -29.44
CA ALA A 344 -26.81 -3.19 -29.94
C ALA A 344 -26.75 -2.16 -28.78
N PRO A 345 -25.75 -1.25 -28.73
CA PRO A 345 -25.47 -0.32 -27.61
C PRO A 345 -26.62 0.56 -27.08
N ASN A 346 -27.73 0.64 -27.83
CA ASN A 346 -28.90 1.46 -27.51
C ASN A 346 -30.09 0.63 -26.98
N VAL A 347 -29.94 -0.70 -26.88
CA VAL A 347 -30.99 -1.60 -26.40
C VAL A 347 -30.79 -1.93 -24.91
N GLN A 348 -29.60 -1.66 -24.38
CA GLN A 348 -29.31 -1.85 -22.96
C GLN A 348 -29.89 -0.72 -22.10
N THR A 349 -30.26 -1.05 -20.88
CA THR A 349 -31.07 -0.19 -20.00
C THR A 349 -30.37 0.23 -18.72
N TYR A 350 -29.07 -0.04 -18.55
CA TYR A 350 -28.31 0.33 -17.34
C TYR A 350 -26.80 0.44 -17.56
N LEU A 351 -26.12 1.21 -16.70
CA LEU A 351 -24.65 1.18 -16.53
C LEU A 351 -24.29 0.19 -15.42
N LEU A 352 -23.13 -0.46 -15.52
CA LEU A 352 -22.65 -1.43 -14.54
C LEU A 352 -21.41 -0.90 -13.81
N TYR A 353 -21.33 -1.11 -12.50
CA TYR A 353 -20.10 -0.94 -11.73
C TYR A 353 -19.83 -2.14 -10.80
N PRO A 354 -18.90 -3.04 -11.17
CA PRO A 354 -18.60 -4.25 -10.42
C PRO A 354 -17.46 -4.02 -9.44
N ALA A 355 -17.78 -3.50 -8.27
CA ALA A 355 -16.78 -3.16 -7.26
C ALA A 355 -17.30 -3.31 -5.84
N VAL A 356 -16.46 -3.87 -4.97
CA VAL A 356 -16.64 -3.79 -3.52
C VAL A 356 -16.64 -2.32 -3.09
N PRO A 357 -17.57 -1.87 -2.23
CA PRO A 357 -17.69 -0.47 -1.80
C PRO A 357 -16.61 -0.02 -0.81
N TRP A 358 -15.34 -0.14 -1.19
CA TRP A 358 -14.23 0.50 -0.50
C TRP A 358 -14.18 2.00 -0.81
N ALA A 359 -13.62 2.78 0.09
CA ALA A 359 -13.58 4.25 -0.03
C ALA A 359 -12.97 4.76 -1.33
N HIS A 360 -11.91 4.11 -1.82
CA HIS A 360 -11.26 4.47 -3.06
C HIS A 360 -12.07 4.06 -4.31
N LYS A 361 -13.09 3.20 -4.19
CA LYS A 361 -13.98 2.82 -5.31
C LYS A 361 -15.10 3.83 -5.55
N ASN A 362 -15.26 4.80 -4.66
CA ASN A 362 -16.01 6.04 -4.92
C ASN A 362 -17.52 5.86 -5.22
N HIS A 363 -18.14 4.79 -4.71
CA HIS A 363 -19.57 4.54 -4.88
C HIS A 363 -20.44 5.68 -4.39
N GLU A 364 -20.05 6.37 -3.32
CA GLU A 364 -20.86 7.44 -2.74
C GLU A 364 -20.99 8.65 -3.70
N THR A 365 -19.90 9.08 -4.34
CA THR A 365 -19.96 10.16 -5.34
C THR A 365 -20.71 9.72 -6.60
N LEU A 366 -20.63 8.45 -6.98
CA LEU A 366 -21.41 7.91 -8.09
C LEU A 366 -22.93 7.97 -7.80
N ILE A 367 -23.36 7.60 -6.59
CA ILE A 367 -24.76 7.71 -6.17
C ILE A 367 -25.20 9.18 -6.15
N GLN A 368 -24.37 10.08 -5.61
CA GLN A 368 -24.62 11.52 -5.62
C GLN A 368 -24.77 12.06 -7.06
N ALA A 369 -23.95 11.60 -8.02
CA ALA A 369 -24.05 11.98 -9.41
C ALA A 369 -25.37 11.51 -10.06
N VAL A 370 -25.85 10.29 -9.74
CA VAL A 370 -27.18 9.83 -10.18
C VAL A 370 -28.30 10.68 -9.55
N ALA A 371 -28.15 11.12 -8.30
CA ALA A 371 -29.11 12.01 -7.66
C ALA A 371 -29.17 13.39 -8.36
N VAL A 372 -28.02 13.95 -8.74
CA VAL A 372 -27.94 15.17 -9.56
C VAL A 372 -28.70 14.98 -10.89
N LEU A 373 -28.50 13.84 -11.56
CA LEU A 373 -29.21 13.54 -12.82
C LEU A 373 -30.72 13.48 -12.60
N LYS A 374 -31.19 12.72 -11.61
CA LYS A 374 -32.63 12.60 -11.32
C LYS A 374 -33.28 13.95 -11.03
N ARG A 375 -32.63 14.79 -10.21
CA ARG A 375 -33.12 16.15 -9.89
C ARG A 375 -33.16 17.09 -11.09
N THR A 376 -32.27 16.88 -12.07
CA THR A 376 -32.24 17.66 -13.32
C THR A 376 -33.09 17.04 -14.43
N GLY A 377 -33.98 16.09 -14.11
CA GLY A 377 -34.89 15.44 -15.06
C GLY A 377 -34.23 14.43 -16.00
N ARG A 378 -33.01 13.99 -15.68
CA ARG A 378 -32.23 13.02 -16.47
C ARG A 378 -32.26 11.67 -15.79
N HIS A 379 -32.66 10.63 -16.51
CA HIS A 379 -32.81 9.29 -15.95
C HIS A 379 -31.73 8.34 -16.46
N VAL A 380 -30.95 7.78 -15.54
CA VAL A 380 -29.93 6.77 -15.79
C VAL A 380 -30.11 5.65 -14.77
N ARG A 381 -30.17 4.40 -15.24
CA ARG A 381 -30.20 3.23 -14.35
C ARG A 381 -28.79 2.71 -14.12
N LEU A 382 -28.50 2.32 -12.89
CA LEU A 382 -27.20 1.84 -12.45
C LEU A 382 -27.34 0.50 -11.74
N VAL A 383 -26.45 -0.45 -12.04
CA VAL A 383 -26.32 -1.72 -11.33
C VAL A 383 -24.97 -1.75 -10.63
N LEU A 384 -24.98 -1.94 -9.31
CA LEU A 384 -23.78 -2.04 -8.47
C LEU A 384 -23.68 -3.47 -7.93
N THR A 385 -22.57 -4.18 -8.17
CA THR A 385 -22.37 -5.55 -7.66
C THR A 385 -21.35 -5.59 -6.52
N ASN A 386 -21.30 -6.69 -5.78
CA ASN A 386 -20.44 -6.88 -4.59
C ASN A 386 -20.73 -5.89 -3.45
N THR A 387 -21.96 -5.35 -3.39
CA THR A 387 -22.34 -4.33 -2.39
C THR A 387 -22.48 -4.89 -0.97
N ASP A 388 -22.57 -6.21 -0.82
CA ASP A 388 -22.78 -6.94 0.44
C ASP A 388 -21.52 -7.55 1.04
N SER A 389 -20.34 -7.25 0.50
CA SER A 389 -19.05 -7.75 1.01
C SER A 389 -18.82 -7.44 2.50
N ASN A 390 -19.45 -6.39 3.00
CA ASN A 390 -19.55 -6.04 4.41
C ASN A 390 -20.98 -5.52 4.68
N PRO A 391 -21.71 -6.08 5.68
CA PRO A 391 -23.06 -5.62 6.03
C PRO A 391 -23.17 -4.12 6.31
N GLY A 392 -22.12 -3.50 6.86
CA GLY A 392 -22.06 -2.06 7.10
C GLY A 392 -22.08 -1.23 5.82
N ASN A 393 -21.32 -1.65 4.80
CA ASN A 393 -21.26 -0.93 3.53
C ASN A 393 -22.57 -1.02 2.75
N LYS A 394 -23.21 -2.21 2.71
CA LYS A 394 -24.51 -2.36 2.06
C LYS A 394 -25.55 -1.41 2.64
N ARG A 395 -25.67 -1.38 3.97
CA ARG A 395 -26.59 -0.48 4.67
C ARG A 395 -26.28 0.98 4.40
N LYS A 396 -24.99 1.34 4.33
CA LYS A 396 -24.56 2.70 3.98
C LYS A 396 -25.05 3.10 2.59
N LEU A 397 -24.83 2.26 1.57
CA LEU A 397 -25.28 2.54 0.20
C LEU A 397 -26.81 2.59 0.10
N GLN A 398 -27.52 1.67 0.76
CA GLN A 398 -28.99 1.66 0.80
C GLN A 398 -29.54 2.97 1.36
N ARG A 399 -29.04 3.41 2.52
CA ARG A 399 -29.41 4.69 3.12
C ARG A 399 -29.09 5.87 2.20
N LEU A 400 -27.96 5.83 1.51
CA LEU A 400 -27.59 6.89 0.57
C LEU A 400 -28.58 6.97 -0.61
N CYS A 401 -28.97 5.82 -1.16
CA CYS A 401 -29.99 5.75 -2.21
C CYS A 401 -31.37 6.24 -1.72
N GLU A 402 -31.78 5.85 -0.51
CA GLU A 402 -33.03 6.29 0.12
C GLU A 402 -33.02 7.81 0.35
N ASN A 403 -31.95 8.33 0.94
CA ASN A 403 -31.81 9.75 1.27
C ASN A 403 -31.82 10.65 0.04
N PHE A 404 -31.26 10.20 -1.09
CA PHE A 404 -31.27 10.95 -2.33
C PHE A 404 -32.49 10.67 -3.22
N ASP A 405 -33.42 9.82 -2.77
CA ASP A 405 -34.52 9.30 -3.58
C ASP A 405 -34.02 8.75 -4.94
N VAL A 406 -33.06 7.83 -4.94
CA VAL A 406 -32.54 7.19 -6.17
C VAL A 406 -32.63 5.66 -6.13
N SER A 407 -33.37 5.11 -5.18
CA SER A 407 -33.59 3.67 -5.03
C SER A 407 -34.27 3.03 -6.25
N ASP A 408 -35.05 3.80 -7.02
CA ASP A 408 -35.65 3.40 -8.30
C ASP A 408 -34.64 3.42 -9.47
N CYS A 409 -33.54 4.15 -9.33
CA CYS A 409 -32.50 4.28 -10.35
C CYS A 409 -31.33 3.30 -10.14
N ILE A 410 -31.12 2.83 -8.91
CA ILE A 410 -29.90 2.08 -8.53
C ILE A 410 -30.25 0.70 -7.96
N GLU A 411 -29.78 -0.34 -8.64
CA GLU A 411 -29.90 -1.71 -8.18
C GLU A 411 -28.63 -2.15 -7.44
N LEU A 412 -28.75 -2.42 -6.14
CA LEU A 412 -27.67 -2.92 -5.29
C LEU A 412 -27.67 -4.45 -5.26
N LYS A 413 -26.84 -5.06 -6.10
CA LYS A 413 -26.59 -6.51 -6.11
C LYS A 413 -25.48 -6.90 -5.14
N GLY A 414 -25.65 -8.06 -4.51
CA GLY A 414 -24.63 -8.68 -3.68
C GLY A 414 -23.49 -9.28 -4.50
N TYR A 415 -22.82 -10.29 -3.95
CA TYR A 415 -21.94 -11.16 -4.73
C TYR A 415 -22.72 -11.77 -5.89
N VAL A 416 -22.13 -11.69 -7.09
CA VAL A 416 -22.63 -12.33 -8.31
C VAL A 416 -21.58 -13.33 -8.80
N SER A 417 -22.03 -14.43 -9.38
CA SER A 417 -21.11 -15.41 -9.98
C SER A 417 -20.38 -14.81 -11.18
N GLU A 418 -19.22 -15.37 -11.56
CA GLU A 418 -18.51 -14.89 -12.76
C GLU A 418 -19.36 -14.97 -14.05
N PRO A 419 -20.10 -16.05 -14.34
CA PRO A 419 -21.01 -16.07 -15.48
C PRO A 419 -22.07 -14.97 -15.42
N GLU A 420 -22.67 -14.75 -14.24
CA GLU A 420 -23.65 -13.66 -14.05
C GLU A 420 -22.99 -12.29 -14.25
N LEU A 421 -21.76 -12.08 -13.79
CA LEU A 421 -21.03 -10.83 -14.00
C LEU A 421 -20.76 -10.58 -15.49
N ILE A 422 -20.39 -11.61 -16.25
CA ILE A 422 -20.18 -11.51 -17.69
C ILE A 422 -21.49 -11.17 -18.42
N ASP A 423 -22.60 -11.82 -18.03
CA ASP A 423 -23.91 -11.51 -18.60
C ASP A 423 -24.32 -10.07 -18.30
N LEU A 424 -24.16 -9.62 -17.04
CA LEU A 424 -24.39 -8.23 -16.65
C LEU A 424 -23.52 -7.25 -17.44
N MET A 425 -22.23 -7.54 -17.63
CA MET A 425 -21.34 -6.68 -18.42
C MET A 425 -21.82 -6.57 -19.86
N ARG A 426 -22.14 -7.69 -20.51
CA ARG A 426 -22.56 -7.73 -21.93
C ARG A 426 -23.93 -7.09 -22.15
N GLU A 427 -24.82 -7.21 -21.18
CA GLU A 427 -26.16 -6.60 -21.18
C GLU A 427 -26.19 -5.16 -20.66
N SER A 428 -25.07 -4.61 -20.20
CA SER A 428 -24.96 -3.21 -19.82
C SER A 428 -24.76 -2.28 -21.02
N SER A 429 -25.21 -1.03 -20.89
CA SER A 429 -24.92 0.06 -21.83
C SER A 429 -23.44 0.43 -21.83
N GLY A 430 -22.76 0.21 -20.71
CA GLY A 430 -21.34 0.42 -20.51
C GLY A 430 -20.94 0.23 -19.05
N LEU A 431 -19.64 0.14 -18.83
CA LEU A 431 -19.04 0.12 -17.51
C LEU A 431 -18.81 1.56 -17.03
N VAL A 432 -19.19 1.86 -15.80
CA VAL A 432 -18.83 3.12 -15.13
C VAL A 432 -17.84 2.82 -14.00
N PHE A 433 -16.68 3.48 -14.00
CA PHE A 433 -15.54 3.10 -13.18
C PHE A 433 -14.88 4.32 -12.49
N PRO A 434 -15.53 4.90 -11.47
CA PRO A 434 -15.15 6.18 -10.85
C PRO A 434 -14.07 6.06 -9.75
N SER A 435 -13.24 5.02 -9.78
CA SER A 435 -12.21 4.78 -8.76
C SER A 435 -11.26 5.98 -8.56
N LEU A 436 -10.95 6.30 -7.31
CA LEU A 436 -9.96 7.30 -6.89
C LEU A 436 -8.52 6.78 -6.97
N TYR A 437 -8.35 5.46 -6.94
CA TYR A 437 -7.07 4.77 -7.03
C TYR A 437 -7.26 3.36 -7.59
N GLU A 438 -6.35 2.95 -8.48
CA GLU A 438 -6.20 1.58 -8.96
C GLU A 438 -4.72 1.30 -9.20
N GLY A 439 -4.30 0.05 -9.01
CA GLY A 439 -3.04 -0.45 -9.56
C GLY A 439 -3.19 -0.93 -11.02
N PHE A 440 -4.38 -1.43 -11.40
CA PHE A 440 -4.67 -1.97 -12.74
C PHE A 440 -6.14 -1.80 -13.15
N GLY A 441 -7.07 -2.39 -12.39
CA GLY A 441 -8.51 -2.39 -12.69
C GLY A 441 -8.94 -3.54 -13.62
N ILE A 442 -8.91 -4.79 -13.11
CA ILE A 442 -9.27 -6.01 -13.85
C ILE A 442 -10.62 -5.89 -14.61
N PRO A 443 -11.70 -5.34 -14.03
CA PRO A 443 -12.97 -5.20 -14.76
C PRO A 443 -12.90 -4.33 -16.01
N LEU A 444 -11.92 -3.41 -16.12
CA LEU A 444 -11.69 -2.61 -17.32
C LEU A 444 -11.16 -3.49 -18.46
N ALA A 445 -10.22 -4.39 -18.16
CA ALA A 445 -9.69 -5.34 -19.12
C ALA A 445 -10.76 -6.34 -19.57
N ASP A 446 -11.58 -6.83 -18.63
CA ASP A 446 -12.75 -7.67 -18.94
C ASP A 446 -13.72 -6.95 -19.89
N ALA A 447 -14.11 -5.71 -19.55
CA ALA A 447 -15.02 -4.91 -20.37
C ALA A 447 -14.48 -4.66 -21.78
N MET A 448 -13.21 -4.26 -21.90
CA MET A 448 -12.56 -4.04 -23.21
C MET A 448 -12.54 -5.31 -24.06
N LYS A 449 -12.21 -6.47 -23.47
CA LYS A 449 -12.17 -7.76 -24.15
C LYS A 449 -13.57 -8.22 -24.60
N LEU A 450 -14.62 -7.90 -23.84
CA LEU A 450 -16.01 -8.18 -24.19
C LEU A 450 -16.64 -7.15 -25.15
N GLY A 451 -15.91 -6.10 -25.53
CA GLY A 451 -16.44 -5.00 -26.35
C GLY A 451 -17.54 -4.21 -25.61
N VAL A 452 -17.36 -3.97 -24.32
CA VAL A 452 -18.21 -3.12 -23.47
C VAL A 452 -17.55 -1.75 -23.33
N PRO A 453 -18.22 -0.64 -23.68
CA PRO A 453 -17.65 0.69 -23.59
C PRO A 453 -17.46 1.05 -22.13
N VAL A 454 -16.42 1.83 -21.86
CA VAL A 454 -15.97 2.16 -20.51
C VAL A 454 -15.99 3.68 -20.34
N LEU A 455 -16.58 4.15 -19.25
CA LEU A 455 -16.39 5.49 -18.70
C LEU A 455 -15.62 5.34 -17.38
N ALA A 456 -14.39 5.84 -17.31
CA ALA A 456 -13.52 5.62 -16.17
C ALA A 456 -12.83 6.88 -15.63
N SER A 457 -12.32 6.79 -14.40
CA SER A 457 -11.51 7.86 -13.82
C SER A 457 -10.24 8.11 -14.62
N LYS A 458 -9.93 9.38 -14.86
CA LYS A 458 -8.69 9.83 -15.50
C LYS A 458 -7.49 9.78 -14.55
N ILE A 459 -7.14 8.60 -14.05
CA ILE A 459 -5.99 8.37 -13.16
C ILE A 459 -4.87 7.59 -13.89
N PRO A 460 -3.59 7.71 -13.47
CA PRO A 460 -2.45 7.20 -14.24
C PRO A 460 -2.54 5.73 -14.64
N ALA A 461 -2.84 4.81 -13.71
CA ALA A 461 -2.98 3.40 -14.01
C ALA A 461 -4.10 3.12 -15.02
N ILE A 462 -5.26 3.78 -14.89
CA ILE A 462 -6.39 3.57 -15.83
C ILE A 462 -6.06 4.17 -17.21
N LEU A 463 -5.37 5.30 -17.28
CA LEU A 463 -4.89 5.87 -18.54
C LEU A 463 -3.91 4.92 -19.24
N GLU A 464 -3.03 4.28 -18.47
CA GLU A 464 -2.12 3.26 -18.98
C GLU A 464 -2.86 2.03 -19.50
N ILE A 465 -3.87 1.53 -18.77
CA ILE A 465 -4.59 0.31 -19.17
C ILE A 465 -5.54 0.57 -20.34
N CYS A 466 -6.42 1.57 -20.23
CA CYS A 466 -7.45 1.84 -21.22
C CYS A 466 -6.94 2.66 -22.41
N GLY A 467 -6.01 3.61 -22.22
CA GLY A 467 -5.58 4.52 -23.28
C GLY A 467 -6.76 5.20 -23.99
N PRO A 468 -6.82 5.26 -25.33
CA PRO A 468 -7.97 5.85 -26.03
C PRO A 468 -9.23 4.98 -26.02
N ALA A 469 -9.21 3.80 -25.40
CA ALA A 469 -10.34 2.86 -25.43
C ALA A 469 -11.43 3.11 -24.38
N ALA A 470 -11.33 4.19 -23.61
CA ALA A 470 -12.33 4.59 -22.64
C ALA A 470 -12.68 6.07 -22.79
N ALA A 471 -13.93 6.40 -22.48
CA ALA A 471 -14.31 7.74 -22.08
C ALA A 471 -13.78 8.02 -20.66
N TYR A 472 -13.54 9.29 -20.36
CA TYR A 472 -12.93 9.69 -19.10
C TYR A 472 -13.73 10.76 -18.37
N PHE A 473 -13.90 10.57 -17.07
CA PHE A 473 -14.41 11.63 -16.21
C PHE A 473 -13.48 12.85 -16.26
N ALA A 474 -14.05 14.02 -16.51
CA ALA A 474 -13.35 15.29 -16.36
C ALA A 474 -12.93 15.50 -14.90
N ASN A 475 -13.85 15.21 -13.97
CA ASN A 475 -13.56 15.19 -12.54
C ASN A 475 -14.40 14.15 -11.78
N HIS A 476 -13.81 12.99 -11.51
CA HIS A 476 -14.42 11.90 -10.76
C HIS A 476 -14.55 12.17 -9.24
N ARG A 477 -14.07 13.31 -8.73
CA ARG A 477 -14.23 13.73 -7.32
C ARG A 477 -15.34 14.77 -7.14
N ASN A 478 -16.01 15.15 -8.23
CA ASN A 478 -17.06 16.15 -8.23
C ASN A 478 -18.35 15.55 -8.79
N ALA A 479 -19.38 15.42 -7.93
CA ALA A 479 -20.64 14.78 -8.31
C ALA A 479 -21.35 15.49 -9.48
N LEU A 480 -21.26 16.82 -9.61
CA LEU A 480 -21.85 17.56 -10.73
C LEU A 480 -21.11 17.27 -12.05
N SER A 481 -19.78 17.31 -12.02
CA SER A 481 -18.97 16.97 -13.21
C SER A 481 -19.20 15.52 -13.62
N MET A 482 -19.20 14.61 -12.66
CA MET A 482 -19.44 13.19 -12.91
C MET A 482 -20.83 12.94 -13.50
N ALA A 483 -21.86 13.67 -13.05
CA ALA A 483 -23.20 13.58 -13.61
C ALA A 483 -23.23 13.97 -15.10
N ASP A 484 -22.60 15.08 -15.47
CA ASP A 484 -22.53 15.51 -16.87
C ASP A 484 -21.81 14.48 -17.76
N ASP A 485 -20.68 13.94 -17.28
CA ASP A 485 -19.91 12.92 -18.00
C ASP A 485 -20.71 11.61 -18.16
N ILE A 486 -21.42 11.18 -17.10
CA ILE A 486 -22.33 10.01 -17.15
C ILE A 486 -23.43 10.25 -18.17
N TRP A 487 -24.04 11.43 -18.19
CA TRP A 487 -25.12 11.74 -19.11
C TRP A 487 -24.64 11.79 -20.57
N SER A 488 -23.51 12.43 -20.83
CA SER A 488 -22.87 12.45 -22.16
C SER A 488 -22.62 11.02 -22.65
N PHE A 489 -21.95 10.21 -21.83
CA PHE A 489 -21.66 8.82 -22.15
C PHE A 489 -22.93 7.99 -22.31
N TRP A 490 -23.97 8.22 -21.50
CA TRP A 490 -25.25 7.52 -21.58
C TRP A 490 -25.97 7.76 -22.91
N CYS A 491 -26.00 9.02 -23.37
CA CYS A 491 -26.70 9.43 -24.58
C CYS A 491 -25.89 9.20 -25.88
N SER A 492 -24.56 9.23 -25.81
CA SER A 492 -23.70 9.21 -26.99
C SER A 492 -23.53 7.79 -27.54
N ARG A 493 -24.12 7.52 -28.71
CA ARG A 493 -23.90 6.27 -29.44
C ARG A 493 -22.51 6.22 -30.04
N ASP A 494 -22.06 7.32 -30.64
CA ASP A 494 -20.80 7.37 -31.39
C ASP A 494 -19.60 7.17 -30.46
N GLU A 495 -19.60 7.85 -29.30
CA GLU A 495 -18.56 7.68 -28.27
C GLU A 495 -18.48 6.22 -27.78
N LYS A 496 -19.62 5.54 -27.61
CA LYS A 496 -19.63 4.11 -27.26
C LYS A 496 -19.08 3.24 -28.38
N VAL A 497 -19.44 3.50 -29.64
CA VAL A 497 -18.94 2.72 -30.79
C VAL A 497 -17.43 2.86 -30.95
N GLU A 498 -16.92 4.09 -30.81
CA GLU A 498 -15.48 4.38 -30.83
C GLU A 498 -14.75 3.67 -29.68
N ALA A 499 -15.27 3.77 -28.45
CA ALA A 499 -14.71 3.10 -27.28
C ALA A 499 -14.71 1.57 -27.44
N ILE A 500 -15.74 0.98 -28.04
CA ILE A 500 -15.79 -0.48 -28.32
C ILE A 500 -14.71 -0.87 -29.32
N ALA A 501 -14.60 -0.15 -30.44
CA ALA A 501 -13.65 -0.46 -31.49
C ALA A 501 -12.19 -0.37 -30.98
N ALA A 502 -11.88 0.68 -30.22
CA ALA A 502 -10.57 0.81 -29.57
C ALA A 502 -10.37 -0.22 -28.45
N GLY A 503 -11.43 -0.53 -27.69
CA GLY A 503 -11.45 -1.46 -26.56
C GLY A 503 -11.11 -2.89 -26.95
N THR A 504 -11.71 -3.43 -28.01
CA THR A 504 -11.45 -4.82 -28.41
C THR A 504 -9.98 -5.06 -28.74
N GLY A 505 -9.35 -4.15 -29.51
CA GLY A 505 -7.92 -4.26 -29.81
C GLY A 505 -7.03 -4.08 -28.56
N ARG A 506 -7.42 -3.18 -27.65
CA ARG A 506 -6.70 -2.94 -26.39
C ARG A 506 -6.81 -4.14 -25.44
N GLY A 507 -7.98 -4.77 -25.34
CA GLY A 507 -8.26 -5.92 -24.47
C GLY A 507 -7.38 -7.12 -24.77
N GLU A 508 -7.04 -7.36 -26.04
CA GLU A 508 -6.13 -8.46 -26.45
C GLU A 508 -4.69 -8.30 -25.95
N LEU A 509 -4.28 -7.09 -25.55
CA LEU A 509 -2.96 -6.88 -24.95
C LEU A 509 -2.86 -7.48 -23.54
N PHE A 510 -4.00 -7.74 -22.89
CA PHE A 510 -4.11 -8.22 -21.51
C PHE A 510 -4.61 -9.67 -21.52
N SER A 511 -3.68 -10.63 -21.67
CA SER A 511 -3.96 -12.06 -21.61
C SER A 511 -3.13 -12.76 -20.54
N SER A 512 -3.72 -13.78 -19.92
CA SER A 512 -3.08 -14.55 -18.86
C SER A 512 -1.83 -15.27 -19.36
N ARG A 513 -1.85 -15.74 -20.61
CA ARG A 513 -0.70 -16.36 -21.27
C ARG A 513 0.47 -15.39 -21.43
N ARG A 514 0.21 -14.14 -21.85
CA ARG A 514 1.24 -13.09 -21.96
C ARG A 514 1.80 -12.72 -20.58
N MET A 515 0.92 -12.53 -19.60
CA MET A 515 1.29 -12.26 -18.21
C MET A 515 2.26 -13.33 -17.67
N ALA A 516 1.95 -14.61 -17.85
CA ALA A 516 2.82 -15.73 -17.45
C ALA A 516 4.19 -15.70 -18.15
N ARG A 517 4.23 -15.44 -19.46
CA ARG A 517 5.48 -15.30 -20.22
C ARG A 517 6.36 -14.17 -19.65
N GLU A 518 5.77 -13.00 -19.40
CA GLU A 518 6.48 -11.82 -18.91
C GLU A 518 6.99 -12.01 -17.46
N VAL A 519 6.29 -12.79 -16.62
CA VAL A 519 6.84 -13.23 -15.31
C VAL A 519 8.11 -14.06 -15.49
N VAL A 520 8.12 -15.03 -16.41
CA VAL A 520 9.29 -15.88 -16.66
C VAL A 520 10.44 -15.06 -17.27
N GLU A 521 10.16 -14.09 -18.14
CA GLU A 521 11.14 -13.13 -18.63
C GLU A 521 11.74 -12.29 -17.49
N ALA A 522 10.90 -11.78 -16.57
CA ALA A 522 11.36 -11.06 -15.39
C ALA A 522 12.24 -11.94 -14.49
N ALA A 523 11.88 -13.20 -14.29
CA ALA A 523 12.70 -14.17 -13.57
C ALA A 523 14.06 -14.37 -14.26
N GLY A 524 14.07 -14.56 -15.58
CA GLY A 524 15.31 -14.67 -16.38
C GLY A 524 16.23 -13.46 -16.24
N LEU A 525 15.68 -12.25 -16.30
CA LEU A 525 16.43 -11.01 -16.05
C LEU A 525 16.99 -10.95 -14.63
N ALA A 526 16.22 -11.38 -13.62
CA ALA A 526 16.66 -11.43 -12.23
C ALA A 526 17.87 -12.37 -12.07
N VAL A 527 17.79 -13.59 -12.61
CA VAL A 527 18.89 -14.57 -12.59
C VAL A 527 20.14 -14.03 -13.29
N ALA A 528 19.97 -13.43 -14.49
CA ALA A 528 21.08 -12.84 -15.21
C ALA A 528 21.77 -11.70 -14.42
N SER A 529 20.98 -10.86 -13.74
CA SER A 529 21.49 -9.70 -12.98
C SER A 529 22.13 -10.07 -11.63
N ARG A 530 21.65 -11.11 -10.94
CA ARG A 530 22.18 -11.51 -9.62
C ARG A 530 23.64 -11.95 -9.68
N ASN A 531 24.09 -12.42 -10.85
CA ASN A 531 25.50 -12.70 -11.15
C ASN A 531 26.43 -11.48 -11.08
N THR A 532 25.91 -10.28 -10.81
CA THR A 532 26.67 -9.02 -10.79
C THR A 532 26.60 -8.21 -9.49
N ARG A 533 25.78 -8.59 -8.49
CA ARG A 533 25.58 -7.79 -7.26
C ARG A 533 26.25 -8.38 -6.02
N LEU A 534 27.04 -7.54 -5.32
CA LEU A 534 27.78 -7.89 -4.08
C LEU A 534 27.26 -7.26 -2.79
N ASN A 535 26.32 -6.31 -2.83
CA ASN A 535 26.07 -5.47 -1.64
C ASN A 535 24.74 -5.81 -0.95
N PRO A 536 24.74 -6.02 0.38
CA PRO A 536 23.52 -5.94 1.16
C PRO A 536 23.06 -4.47 1.17
N VAL A 537 21.85 -4.24 0.68
CA VAL A 537 21.13 -2.98 0.86
C VAL A 537 20.38 -3.12 2.19
N GLY A 538 20.49 -2.14 3.08
CA GLY A 538 19.68 -2.14 4.30
C GLY A 538 18.20 -1.97 3.98
N PHE A 539 17.32 -2.36 4.90
CA PHE A 539 15.87 -2.18 4.77
C PHE A 539 15.54 -0.76 4.30
N PRO A 540 15.04 -0.57 3.06
CA PRO A 540 14.76 0.76 2.56
C PRO A 540 13.59 1.32 3.37
N ARG A 541 13.82 2.42 4.08
CA ARG A 541 12.71 3.20 4.63
C ARG A 541 12.00 3.86 3.46
N PRO A 542 10.70 3.63 3.26
CA PRO A 542 9.99 4.33 2.22
C PRO A 542 10.03 5.82 2.49
N ARG A 543 10.12 6.62 1.43
CA ARG A 543 9.88 8.05 1.48
C ARG A 543 8.47 8.29 2.01
N GLU A 544 8.32 9.19 2.98
CA GLU A 544 6.99 9.57 3.44
C GLU A 544 6.23 10.31 2.33
N PRO A 545 4.93 10.04 2.16
CA PRO A 545 4.12 10.80 1.23
C PRO A 545 4.07 12.27 1.67
N GLN A 546 4.16 13.17 0.68
CA GLN A 546 4.01 14.59 0.94
C GLN A 546 2.56 14.84 1.40
N LYS A 547 2.41 15.41 2.59
CA LYS A 547 1.12 15.87 3.10
C LYS A 547 0.91 17.31 2.67
N ASN A 548 -0.32 17.65 2.31
CA ASN A 548 -0.74 19.05 2.25
C ASN A 548 -0.78 19.60 3.70
N VAL A 549 -0.79 20.92 3.83
CA VAL A 549 -0.81 21.55 5.15
C VAL A 549 -2.19 21.42 5.77
N LEU A 550 -3.25 21.72 5.00
CA LEU A 550 -4.63 21.74 5.53
C LEU A 550 -5.60 21.05 4.57
N SER A 551 -6.43 20.15 5.09
CA SER A 551 -7.65 19.69 4.41
C SER A 551 -8.84 20.45 4.97
N LEU A 552 -9.55 21.19 4.11
CA LEU A 552 -10.69 22.02 4.51
C LEU A 552 -11.97 21.49 3.87
N LEU A 553 -13.00 21.25 4.68
CA LEU A 553 -14.36 21.02 4.19
C LEU A 553 -15.20 22.27 4.39
N LEU A 554 -15.76 22.81 3.30
CA LEU A 554 -16.73 23.90 3.34
C LEU A 554 -18.15 23.34 3.15
N LEU A 555 -19.01 23.53 4.15
CA LEU A 555 -20.42 23.14 4.11
C LEU A 555 -21.28 24.31 3.63
N ILE A 556 -22.16 24.04 2.67
CA ILE A 556 -23.05 25.04 2.06
C ILE A 556 -24.47 24.48 2.01
N GLU A 557 -25.42 25.19 2.60
CA GLU A 557 -26.85 24.82 2.63
C GLU A 557 -27.71 25.77 1.79
N LYS A 558 -28.96 25.38 1.49
CA LYS A 558 -29.88 26.23 0.71
C LYS A 558 -30.09 27.63 1.29
N ARG A 559 -30.12 27.77 2.62
CA ARG A 559 -30.30 29.06 3.30
C ARG A 559 -29.18 30.06 2.98
N ASP A 560 -28.04 29.57 2.51
CA ASP A 560 -26.83 30.34 2.25
C ASP A 560 -26.75 30.88 0.80
N VAL A 561 -27.71 30.49 -0.05
CA VAL A 561 -27.72 30.71 -1.51
C VAL A 561 -28.08 32.17 -1.90
N CYS A 562 -28.46 33.04 -0.96
CA CYS A 562 -28.81 34.44 -1.24
C CYS A 562 -27.62 35.31 -1.74
N ALA A 563 -26.39 34.80 -1.76
CA ALA A 563 -25.15 35.54 -2.09
C ALA A 563 -24.36 34.98 -3.29
N VAL A 564 -25.00 34.86 -4.45
CA VAL A 564 -24.50 34.22 -5.69
C VAL A 564 -23.08 34.67 -6.12
N GLY A 565 -22.77 35.97 -6.02
CA GLY A 565 -21.50 36.52 -6.48
C GLY A 565 -20.30 36.26 -5.56
N ASP A 566 -20.55 35.97 -4.29
CA ASP A 566 -19.49 35.88 -3.27
C ASP A 566 -18.95 34.45 -3.12
N LEU A 567 -19.74 33.41 -3.40
CA LEU A 567 -19.27 32.03 -3.23
C LEU A 567 -18.11 31.69 -4.18
N ALA A 568 -18.25 31.98 -5.48
CA ALA A 568 -17.21 31.72 -6.47
C ALA A 568 -15.93 32.50 -6.13
N ARG A 569 -16.09 33.80 -5.82
CA ARG A 569 -14.98 34.66 -5.38
C ARG A 569 -14.31 34.11 -4.13
N THR A 570 -15.08 33.55 -3.20
CA THR A 570 -14.54 33.08 -1.94
C THR A 570 -13.83 31.74 -2.06
N ILE A 571 -14.37 30.81 -2.87
CA ILE A 571 -13.65 29.59 -3.25
C ILE A 571 -12.32 29.95 -3.93
N GLU A 572 -12.33 30.94 -4.83
CA GLU A 572 -11.13 31.47 -5.47
C GLU A 572 -10.18 32.15 -4.46
N GLN A 573 -10.71 32.93 -3.51
CA GLN A 573 -9.93 33.61 -2.47
C GLN A 573 -9.25 32.62 -1.52
N ILE A 574 -9.97 31.61 -1.02
CA ILE A 574 -9.40 30.52 -0.20
C ILE A 574 -8.25 29.86 -0.96
N GLY A 575 -8.45 29.52 -2.24
CA GLY A 575 -7.42 28.92 -3.08
C GLY A 575 -6.23 29.84 -3.37
N SER A 576 -6.47 31.13 -3.57
CA SER A 576 -5.43 32.11 -3.93
C SER A 576 -4.54 32.52 -2.75
N VAL A 577 -5.11 32.67 -1.55
CA VAL A 577 -4.37 33.15 -0.37
C VAL A 577 -3.57 32.03 0.29
N LEU A 578 -4.09 30.80 0.24
CA LEU A 578 -3.46 29.65 0.90
C LEU A 578 -2.72 28.72 -0.07
N GLY A 579 -2.89 28.93 -1.38
CA GLY A 579 -2.14 28.26 -2.43
C GLY A 579 -2.29 26.74 -2.45
N ALA A 580 -1.26 26.06 -2.97
CA ALA A 580 -1.23 24.60 -3.11
C ALA A 580 -1.12 23.84 -1.77
N GLU A 581 -1.00 24.55 -0.64
CA GLU A 581 -0.89 23.96 0.69
C GLU A 581 -2.25 23.55 1.28
N VAL A 582 -3.36 24.02 0.70
CA VAL A 582 -4.72 23.73 1.16
C VAL A 582 -5.50 22.88 0.17
N ASP A 583 -6.04 21.79 0.70
CA ASP A 583 -6.85 20.82 0.00
C ASP A 583 -8.34 21.04 0.31
N LEU A 584 -8.99 21.87 -0.51
CA LEU A 584 -10.39 22.26 -0.35
C LEU A 584 -11.35 21.21 -0.89
N THR A 585 -12.30 20.80 -0.06
CA THR A 585 -13.49 20.03 -0.41
C THR A 585 -14.72 20.89 -0.14
N VAL A 586 -15.68 20.89 -1.05
CA VAL A 586 -16.98 21.52 -0.83
C VAL A 586 -18.02 20.43 -0.63
N ALA A 587 -18.84 20.57 0.40
CA ALA A 587 -20.03 19.78 0.60
C ALA A 587 -21.24 20.70 0.41
N LEU A 588 -22.13 20.32 -0.50
CA LEU A 588 -23.23 21.14 -0.97
C LEU A 588 -24.57 20.45 -0.73
N ASP A 589 -25.52 21.17 -0.15
CA ASP A 589 -26.90 20.73 -0.06
C ASP A 589 -27.51 20.55 -1.46
N ALA A 590 -28.14 19.42 -1.70
CA ALA A 590 -28.70 19.03 -2.98
C ALA A 590 -29.78 20.00 -3.46
N ALA A 591 -30.44 20.72 -2.56
CA ALA A 591 -31.40 21.74 -2.92
C ALA A 591 -30.76 22.99 -3.58
N VAL A 592 -29.44 23.18 -3.44
CA VAL A 592 -28.70 24.26 -4.13
C VAL A 592 -28.54 23.97 -5.62
N ILE A 593 -28.55 22.70 -6.03
CA ILE A 593 -28.35 22.27 -7.42
C ILE A 593 -29.44 22.81 -8.36
N GLU A 594 -30.64 23.09 -7.82
CA GLU A 594 -31.77 23.68 -8.55
C GLU A 594 -31.52 25.13 -8.96
N HIS A 595 -30.50 25.79 -8.40
CA HIS A 595 -30.12 27.16 -8.72
C HIS A 595 -29.01 27.19 -9.77
N GLU A 596 -29.38 27.35 -11.05
CA GLU A 596 -28.46 27.25 -12.20
C GLU A 596 -27.24 28.18 -12.11
N ASP A 597 -27.37 29.34 -11.46
CA ASP A 597 -26.30 30.33 -11.33
C ASP A 597 -25.06 29.83 -10.56
N PHE A 598 -25.22 28.81 -9.69
CA PHE A 598 -24.14 28.27 -8.86
C PHE A 598 -23.33 27.17 -9.57
N LEU A 599 -23.94 26.49 -10.54
CA LEU A 599 -23.38 25.31 -11.17
C LEU A 599 -22.01 25.55 -11.83
N PRO A 600 -21.76 26.68 -12.56
CA PRO A 600 -20.46 26.91 -13.18
C PRO A 600 -19.30 26.98 -12.18
N ALA A 601 -19.50 27.63 -11.01
CA ALA A 601 -18.47 27.74 -9.98
C ALA A 601 -18.22 26.37 -9.31
N LEU A 602 -19.28 25.65 -8.97
CA LEU A 602 -19.21 24.36 -8.30
C LEU A 602 -18.60 23.26 -9.19
N LYS A 603 -18.79 23.32 -10.51
CA LYS A 603 -18.13 22.40 -11.45
C LYS A 603 -16.61 22.56 -11.49
N ARG A 604 -16.09 23.75 -11.16
CA ARG A 604 -14.64 24.01 -11.09
C ARG A 604 -14.01 23.52 -9.79
N VAL A 605 -14.81 23.22 -8.77
CA VAL A 605 -14.31 22.70 -7.51
C VAL A 605 -13.71 21.32 -7.71
N SER A 606 -12.50 21.11 -7.19
CA SER A 606 -11.78 19.85 -7.36
C SER A 606 -12.48 18.66 -6.68
N LYS A 607 -13.08 18.88 -5.51
CA LYS A 607 -13.78 17.85 -4.72
C LYS A 607 -15.13 18.38 -4.26
N LEU A 608 -16.20 17.77 -4.74
CA LEU A 608 -17.56 18.16 -4.41
C LEU A 608 -18.33 16.94 -3.90
N ILE A 609 -18.80 17.03 -2.67
CA ILE A 609 -19.72 16.09 -2.03
C ILE A 609 -21.10 16.73 -2.08
N VAL A 610 -22.12 15.96 -2.43
CA VAL A 610 -23.52 16.40 -2.30
C VAL A 610 -24.11 15.73 -1.06
N PHE A 611 -24.93 16.46 -0.30
CA PHE A 611 -25.72 15.93 0.81
C PHE A 611 -27.15 16.48 0.73
N ASP A 612 -28.11 15.89 1.46
CA ASP A 612 -29.50 16.38 1.48
C ASP A 612 -29.85 16.91 2.87
N ALA A 613 -29.88 18.24 3.03
CA ALA A 613 -30.10 18.87 4.33
C ALA A 613 -31.50 18.59 4.92
N SER A 614 -32.45 18.07 4.14
CA SER A 614 -33.77 17.65 4.66
C SER A 614 -33.67 16.43 5.60
N TRP A 615 -32.55 15.70 5.58
CA TRP A 615 -32.30 14.56 6.45
C TRP A 615 -31.29 14.89 7.56
N PRO A 616 -31.63 14.74 8.86
CA PRO A 616 -30.81 15.25 9.97
C PRO A 616 -29.35 14.77 10.01
N THR A 617 -29.04 13.59 9.48
CA THR A 617 -27.70 12.98 9.56
C THR A 617 -26.91 13.03 8.24
N SER A 618 -27.42 13.72 7.21
CA SER A 618 -26.78 13.78 5.88
C SER A 618 -25.49 14.59 5.92
N ARG A 619 -25.51 15.66 6.70
CA ARG A 619 -24.39 16.54 6.95
C ARG A 619 -23.25 15.79 7.64
N GLN A 620 -23.57 15.02 8.68
CA GLN A 620 -22.62 14.10 9.31
C GLN A 620 -22.05 13.09 8.31
N ALA A 621 -22.88 12.49 7.45
CA ALA A 621 -22.41 11.54 6.45
C ALA A 621 -21.44 12.19 5.43
N ALA A 622 -21.68 13.44 5.03
CA ALA A 622 -20.77 14.18 4.16
C ALA A 622 -19.42 14.47 4.83
N VAL A 623 -19.43 14.80 6.12
CA VAL A 623 -18.21 15.02 6.90
C VAL A 623 -17.43 13.71 7.09
N GLU A 624 -18.10 12.59 7.39
CA GLU A 624 -17.48 11.26 7.47
C GLU A 624 -16.85 10.86 6.12
N GLU A 625 -17.52 11.19 5.02
CA GLU A 625 -17.03 10.94 3.68
C GLU A 625 -15.78 11.76 3.33
N PHE A 626 -15.75 13.04 3.72
CA PHE A 626 -14.56 13.90 3.65
C PHE A 626 -13.42 13.35 4.51
N ALA A 627 -13.68 13.07 5.78
CA ALA A 627 -12.71 12.57 6.73
C ALA A 627 -12.07 11.27 6.26
N ARG A 628 -12.86 10.39 5.65
CA ARG A 628 -12.38 9.11 5.13
C ARG A 628 -11.62 9.26 3.81
N ARG A 629 -12.06 10.09 2.85
CA ARG A 629 -11.47 10.10 1.48
C ARG A 629 -10.47 11.21 1.20
N TYR A 630 -10.58 12.35 1.87
CA TYR A 630 -9.92 13.60 1.46
C TYR A 630 -9.07 14.24 2.56
N ASN A 631 -8.90 13.55 3.69
CA ASN A 631 -8.23 14.06 4.87
C ASN A 631 -6.78 13.54 5.00
N SER A 632 -5.92 13.90 4.05
CA SER A 632 -4.49 13.49 4.02
C SER A 632 -3.51 14.55 4.54
N SER A 633 -4.00 15.67 5.04
CA SER A 633 -3.18 16.83 5.39
C SER A 633 -2.63 16.77 6.81
N GLU A 634 -1.65 17.63 7.14
CA GLU A 634 -1.16 17.80 8.51
C GLU A 634 -2.28 18.28 9.45
N PHE A 635 -3.09 19.22 8.96
CA PHE A 635 -4.23 19.77 9.66
C PHE A 635 -5.53 19.53 8.91
N HIS A 636 -6.65 19.53 9.62
CA HIS A 636 -7.97 19.48 9.00
C HIS A 636 -8.99 20.34 9.73
N MET A 637 -10.01 20.77 8.99
CA MET A 637 -11.04 21.69 9.48
C MET A 637 -12.34 21.52 8.69
N VAL A 638 -13.47 21.64 9.38
CA VAL A 638 -14.80 21.77 8.76
C VAL A 638 -15.34 23.16 9.09
N VAL A 639 -15.88 23.86 8.11
CA VAL A 639 -16.41 25.22 8.24
C VAL A 639 -17.78 25.29 7.62
N ASP A 640 -18.69 25.96 8.31
CA ASP A 640 -19.99 26.34 7.77
C ASP A 640 -19.87 27.65 7.00
N TRP A 641 -20.50 27.69 5.84
CA TRP A 641 -20.79 28.93 5.16
C TRP A 641 -22.06 29.53 5.76
N VAL A 642 -21.96 30.44 6.73
CA VAL A 642 -23.15 31.13 7.31
C VAL A 642 -22.87 32.64 7.35
N ASP A 643 -23.83 33.44 6.88
CA ASP A 643 -23.91 34.90 7.05
C ASP A 643 -22.63 35.72 6.76
N HIS A 644 -21.83 35.30 5.78
CA HIS A 644 -20.59 35.97 5.34
C HIS A 644 -19.45 36.06 6.39
N GLU A 645 -19.64 35.56 7.61
CA GLU A 645 -18.59 35.43 8.63
C GLU A 645 -17.82 34.12 8.46
N MET A 646 -17.20 33.94 7.28
CA MET A 646 -16.22 32.89 7.13
C MET A 646 -14.98 33.17 7.98
N ILE A 647 -14.33 32.09 8.40
CA ILE A 647 -12.94 32.16 8.86
C ILE A 647 -12.09 32.73 7.72
N SER A 648 -11.49 33.89 7.95
CA SER A 648 -10.65 34.54 6.95
C SER A 648 -9.39 33.72 6.68
N PRO A 649 -8.79 33.82 5.48
CA PRO A 649 -7.51 33.18 5.21
C PRO A 649 -6.42 33.53 6.25
N ALA A 650 -6.41 34.76 6.76
CA ALA A 650 -5.49 35.19 7.81
C ALA A 650 -5.68 34.41 9.12
N GLN A 651 -6.93 34.15 9.51
CA GLN A 651 -7.24 33.31 10.67
C GLN A 651 -6.83 31.85 10.44
N ILE A 652 -7.03 31.29 9.24
CA ILE A 652 -6.57 29.94 8.91
C ILE A 652 -5.05 29.84 9.07
N ILE A 653 -4.30 30.80 8.54
CA ILE A 653 -2.84 30.89 8.68
C ILE A 653 -2.45 30.94 10.16
N ALA A 654 -3.10 31.80 10.95
CA ALA A 654 -2.81 31.95 12.36
C ALA A 654 -3.08 30.65 13.16
N LEU A 655 -4.14 29.89 12.82
CA LEU A 655 -4.42 28.58 13.41
C LEU A 655 -3.32 27.55 13.08
N VAL A 656 -2.88 27.48 11.82
CA VAL A 656 -1.78 26.60 11.38
C VAL A 656 -0.49 26.93 12.13
N HIS A 657 -0.11 28.22 12.17
CA HIS A 657 1.09 28.66 12.89
C HIS A 657 0.98 28.38 14.39
N GLY A 658 -0.17 28.67 15.00
CA GLY A 658 -0.45 28.38 16.39
C GLY A 658 -0.20 26.92 16.74
N LEU A 659 -0.71 25.99 15.92
CA LEU A 659 -0.49 24.55 16.11
C LEU A 659 0.96 24.14 15.88
N ARG A 660 1.63 24.64 14.84
CA ARG A 660 3.04 24.30 14.55
C ARG A 660 4.00 24.78 15.65
N HIS A 661 3.74 25.94 16.26
CA HIS A 661 4.55 26.45 17.37
C HIS A 661 4.26 25.75 18.70
N ASN A 662 3.15 25.01 18.80
CA ASN A 662 2.74 24.29 20.00
C ASN A 662 2.53 22.80 19.68
N PRO A 663 3.60 22.00 19.53
CA PRO A 663 3.51 20.60 19.08
C PRO A 663 2.71 19.69 20.02
N GLU A 664 2.63 20.04 21.30
CA GLU A 664 1.79 19.34 22.28
C GLU A 664 0.30 19.61 22.11
N ALA A 665 -0.09 20.67 21.40
CA ALA A 665 -1.49 20.98 21.13
C ALA A 665 -2.03 20.16 19.96
N LYS A 666 -3.22 19.59 20.14
CA LYS A 666 -3.87 18.75 19.12
C LYS A 666 -4.90 19.51 18.29
N TYR A 667 -5.38 20.65 18.77
CA TYR A 667 -6.37 21.46 18.09
C TYR A 667 -6.23 22.96 18.40
N ALA A 668 -6.79 23.78 17.52
CA ALA A 668 -6.83 25.23 17.62
C ALA A 668 -8.19 25.77 17.16
N ALA A 669 -8.65 26.84 17.80
CA ALA A 669 -9.90 27.50 17.46
C ALA A 669 -9.78 29.04 17.58
N PRO A 670 -10.53 29.79 16.78
CA PRO A 670 -10.66 31.24 16.96
C PRO A 670 -11.43 31.56 18.24
N GLU A 671 -11.04 32.64 18.93
CA GLU A 671 -11.70 33.13 20.14
C GLU A 671 -11.89 34.65 20.04
N ALA A 672 -13.15 35.09 20.13
CA ALA A 672 -13.55 36.48 19.87
C ALA A 672 -12.95 37.49 20.85
N ASP A 673 -12.84 37.10 22.13
CA ASP A 673 -12.36 37.99 23.20
C ASP A 673 -10.83 37.96 23.38
N LEU A 674 -10.11 37.21 22.53
CA LEU A 674 -8.68 36.99 22.66
C LEU A 674 -7.87 38.05 21.90
N ARG A 675 -6.87 38.63 22.57
CA ARG A 675 -5.99 39.66 21.98
C ARG A 675 -4.67 39.10 21.43
N GLU A 676 -4.17 38.02 22.01
CA GLU A 676 -2.90 37.36 21.64
C GLU A 676 -3.07 35.84 21.62
N VAL A 677 -2.29 35.14 20.80
CA VAL A 677 -2.30 33.67 20.76
C VAL A 677 -1.91 33.10 22.12
N ALA A 678 -2.73 32.21 22.68
CA ALA A 678 -2.51 31.64 24.00
C ALA A 678 -2.72 30.12 24.00
N VAL A 679 -1.85 29.39 24.69
CA VAL A 679 -2.10 27.98 25.04
C VAL A 679 -3.07 27.97 26.22
N GLY A 680 -4.15 27.21 26.10
CA GLY A 680 -5.15 27.13 27.17
C GLY A 680 -4.78 26.16 28.30
N ASN A 681 -5.47 26.30 29.44
CA ASN A 681 -5.28 25.45 30.61
C ASN A 681 -6.12 24.15 30.53
N VAL A 682 -5.73 23.15 31.31
CA VAL A 682 -6.45 21.89 31.53
C VAL A 682 -7.90 22.18 31.96
N PHE A 683 -8.88 21.72 31.18
CA PHE A 683 -10.30 21.87 31.49
C PHE A 683 -10.75 20.83 32.54
N SER A 684 -11.74 21.17 33.35
CA SER A 684 -12.44 20.17 34.16
C SER A 684 -13.37 19.33 33.29
N GLU A 685 -13.72 18.12 33.74
CA GLU A 685 -14.68 17.25 33.04
C GLU A 685 -16.03 17.94 32.76
N LEU A 686 -16.48 18.84 33.64
CA LEU A 686 -17.71 19.62 33.45
C LEU A 686 -17.56 20.70 32.37
N ASP A 687 -16.43 21.41 32.33
CA ASP A 687 -16.14 22.41 31.28
C ASP A 687 -16.12 21.75 29.91
N VAL A 688 -15.53 20.55 29.87
CA VAL A 688 -15.44 19.68 28.72
C VAL A 688 -16.83 19.28 28.21
N ILE A 689 -17.71 18.80 29.09
CA ILE A 689 -19.09 18.40 28.74
C ILE A 689 -19.91 19.62 28.28
N ALA A 690 -19.81 20.75 28.98
CA ALA A 690 -20.53 21.96 28.60
C ALA A 690 -20.09 22.48 27.22
N ARG A 691 -18.79 22.44 26.92
CA ARG A 691 -18.25 22.76 25.60
C ARG A 691 -18.76 21.78 24.55
N PHE A 692 -18.79 20.49 24.88
CA PHE A 692 -19.33 19.46 24.00
C PHE A 692 -20.80 19.69 23.64
N GLU A 693 -21.65 19.99 24.62
CA GLU A 693 -23.07 20.33 24.38
C GLU A 693 -23.21 21.60 23.54
N LYS A 694 -22.42 22.64 23.84
CA LYS A 694 -22.45 23.91 23.08
C LYS A 694 -22.09 23.72 21.61
N MET A 695 -21.11 22.87 21.31
CA MET A 695 -20.64 22.65 19.94
C MET A 695 -21.58 21.77 19.10
N ARG A 696 -22.42 20.94 19.75
CA ARG A 696 -23.40 20.07 19.05
C ARG A 696 -24.85 20.57 19.09
N ALA A 697 -25.08 21.77 19.62
CA ALA A 697 -26.42 22.24 19.97
C ALA A 697 -27.44 22.22 18.81
N ASN A 698 -26.98 22.25 17.55
CA ASN A 698 -27.82 22.29 16.36
C ASN A 698 -27.64 21.10 15.39
N ASP A 699 -26.53 20.35 15.50
CA ASP A 699 -26.21 19.19 14.67
C ASP A 699 -25.09 18.36 15.32
N ASN A 700 -24.92 17.10 14.91
CA ASN A 700 -23.84 16.21 15.33
C ASN A 700 -22.48 16.55 14.71
N VAL A 701 -22.39 17.61 13.89
CA VAL A 701 -21.16 18.06 13.21
C VAL A 701 -20.51 19.23 13.94
N ILE A 702 -19.20 19.15 14.10
CA ILE A 702 -18.38 20.25 14.64
C ILE A 702 -17.84 21.09 13.49
N THR A 703 -17.99 22.40 13.59
CA THR A 703 -17.39 23.36 12.66
C THR A 703 -16.54 24.40 13.40
N GLY A 704 -15.65 25.07 12.66
CA GLY A 704 -14.86 26.20 13.17
C GLY A 704 -13.64 25.83 14.03
N VAL A 705 -13.24 24.55 14.09
CA VAL A 705 -12.05 24.09 14.82
C VAL A 705 -11.07 23.40 13.88
N MET A 706 -9.78 23.74 14.01
CA MET A 706 -8.68 23.12 13.27
C MET A 706 -7.99 22.07 14.14
N PHE A 707 -7.66 20.93 13.56
CA PHE A 707 -7.03 19.84 14.30
C PHE A 707 -5.81 19.30 13.58
N ARG A 708 -4.88 18.73 14.35
CA ARG A 708 -3.71 18.02 13.85
C ARG A 708 -4.09 16.57 13.56
N ALA A 709 -3.79 16.09 12.36
CA ALA A 709 -4.06 14.74 11.89
C ALA A 709 -3.09 13.66 12.46
N GLU A 710 -2.56 13.87 13.66
CA GLU A 710 -1.61 12.98 14.35
C GLU A 710 -2.14 12.58 15.73
N GLY A 711 -2.02 11.30 16.09
CA GLY A 711 -2.46 10.76 17.40
C GLY A 711 -3.66 9.80 17.29
N ASN A 712 -4.32 9.53 18.43
CA ASN A 712 -5.49 8.64 18.52
C ASN A 712 -6.68 9.10 17.67
N PHE A 713 -6.67 10.37 17.25
CA PHE A 713 -7.67 10.94 16.36
C PHE A 713 -7.58 10.45 14.93
N ARG A 714 -6.46 9.84 14.50
CA ARG A 714 -6.31 9.39 13.11
C ARG A 714 -7.34 8.33 12.71
N ASP A 715 -7.81 7.54 13.69
CA ASP A 715 -8.89 6.56 13.52
C ASP A 715 -10.28 7.16 13.89
N SER A 716 -10.31 8.38 14.41
CA SER A 716 -11.54 9.14 14.70
C SER A 716 -11.88 10.07 13.53
N HIS A 717 -13.11 10.02 13.05
CA HIS A 717 -13.50 10.83 11.90
C HIS A 717 -13.85 12.23 12.41
N HIS A 718 -13.25 13.27 11.81
CA HIS A 718 -13.51 14.66 12.18
C HIS A 718 -15.02 14.91 12.24
N GLY A 719 -15.49 15.63 13.27
CA GLY A 719 -16.90 15.97 13.39
C GLY A 719 -17.82 14.81 13.80
N THR A 720 -17.29 13.71 14.35
CA THR A 720 -18.09 12.63 14.97
C THR A 720 -18.15 12.75 16.49
N THR A 721 -19.14 12.11 17.12
CA THR A 721 -19.29 12.05 18.59
C THR A 721 -18.08 11.42 19.29
N GLN A 722 -17.49 10.38 18.70
CA GLN A 722 -16.28 9.72 19.23
C GLN A 722 -15.07 10.66 19.19
N PHE A 723 -14.95 11.42 18.10
CA PHE A 723 -13.93 12.46 17.95
C PHE A 723 -14.12 13.60 18.96
N LEU A 724 -15.36 14.04 19.21
CA LEU A 724 -15.70 15.01 20.27
C LEU A 724 -15.32 14.52 21.65
N SER A 725 -15.59 13.25 21.99
CA SER A 725 -15.19 12.69 23.27
C SER A 725 -13.67 12.74 23.48
N ALA A 726 -12.88 12.52 22.43
CA ALA A 726 -11.42 12.64 22.47
C ALA A 726 -10.95 14.11 22.51
N TYR A 727 -11.61 15.02 21.78
CA TYR A 727 -11.37 16.48 21.86
C TYR A 727 -11.53 17.01 23.28
N CYS A 728 -12.56 16.49 23.93
CA CYS A 728 -12.98 16.79 25.28
C CYS A 728 -12.02 16.24 26.35
N SER A 729 -11.39 15.08 26.12
CA SER A 729 -10.52 14.45 27.12
C SER A 729 -9.04 14.88 27.03
N GLU A 730 -8.61 15.44 25.89
CA GLU A 730 -7.24 15.93 25.71
C GLU A 730 -7.14 17.46 25.93
N ASN A 731 -6.28 17.85 26.88
CA ASN A 731 -6.29 19.17 27.53
C ASN A 731 -5.38 20.24 26.90
N SER A 732 -4.72 19.94 25.78
CA SER A 732 -3.74 20.85 25.16
C SER A 732 -4.30 21.50 23.89
N PHE A 733 -4.58 22.80 23.97
CA PHE A 733 -5.22 23.55 22.88
C PHE A 733 -4.66 24.96 22.69
N VAL A 734 -4.67 25.42 21.45
CA VAL A 734 -4.26 26.79 21.09
C VAL A 734 -5.49 27.63 20.80
N ARG A 735 -5.54 28.82 21.40
CA ARG A 735 -6.54 29.85 21.11
C ARG A 735 -5.90 30.92 20.26
N VAL A 736 -6.60 31.33 19.20
CA VAL A 736 -6.13 32.35 18.27
C VAL A 736 -7.14 33.49 18.25
N PRO A 737 -6.71 34.77 18.23
CA PRO A 737 -7.62 35.89 18.09
C PRO A 737 -8.52 35.74 16.87
N ALA A 738 -9.82 36.02 17.01
CA ALA A 738 -10.70 36.18 15.87
C ALA A 738 -10.32 37.48 15.13
N ILE A 739 -9.31 37.42 14.26
CA ILE A 739 -8.88 38.58 13.47
C ILE A 739 -10.04 38.99 12.58
N ARG A 740 -10.58 40.19 12.80
CA ARG A 740 -11.59 40.81 11.96
C ARG A 740 -10.99 41.13 10.59
N ALA A 741 -11.71 40.85 9.51
CA ALA A 741 -11.21 40.95 8.12
C ALA A 741 -10.68 42.34 7.73
N ASP A 742 -11.03 43.36 8.51
CA ASP A 742 -10.60 44.75 8.45
C ASP A 742 -9.20 45.02 9.05
N TYR A 743 -8.51 44.01 9.58
CA TYR A 743 -7.11 44.07 10.04
C TYR A 743 -6.21 43.18 9.17
N VAL A 744 -5.82 43.67 7.99
CA VAL A 744 -4.68 43.17 7.20
C VAL A 744 -3.70 44.30 6.98
#